data_AF-A0A1E1WT36-F1
#
_entry.id   AF-A0A1E1WT36-F1
#
_cell.length_a   1.000
_cell.length_b   1.000
_cell.length_c   1.000
_cell.angle_alpha   90.00
_cell.angle_beta   90.00
_cell.angle_gamma   90.00
#
_symmetry.space_group_name_H-M   'P 1'
#
loop_
_entity.id
_entity.type
_entity.pdbx_description
1 polymer ?
#
loop_
_entity_poly.entity_id
_entity_poly.type
_entity_poly.pdbx_seq_one_letter_code
_entity_poly.pdbx_strand_id
1 'polypeptide(L)'
;MALRNIAVLFLTVGLVAGQTYRVCIPTTDRTLCNSLDRDGSQATCEPVESRIDCALRLARGSADIGVFTEEETLVLGQQQPNNNRVIATIRDVSRTEPYAFEAVAIVSNSHSGGLEGLRGGSYCHPGLDQSDQRWSPRVLRTLEQAVARTNRCTDPPPGRTSEELEVDQLSQFFSAACRPGPWSVNATVDANLKQQFPSLCSLCGPTNASCAAYTLDMGVSVAGASNTNRHIQALECMRTNGNGSFAYVAWQHAQEFFTARNPDIATAYAVLCPDGSTQTLTSEVISNRTAPCAFVRQPWSTIVASTATAAEVQQNLRAWWPNGANPSDNSWQATLFNGIVGGASARVFFEDSLPSPANYTSPIRTIPAIDATATCLPARRWCTISTLEQTKCSWVRASAYSLGLEPPISCQQRPNILECLNDIREDRADFVTSKSNYGYLARQHYQLSPVKLVQNSRSSSSAFSRVAAFVKESSAQNNVTRFENLRGTKACFPEYGGIAYVAFVRTAQERGIISPSECDYARAVGEFFDGACAPGALDAAHALSQSSFNATTLCTACRPTVTIVGNYSDFTCTWDYSSNLYYGNNGTLSCLADPTTSVAFLQVQNIQAHLNQLGLDGSQFRALCRNNTLAATTGVNVDNNCLLAYVVDAEVVTRRNDPLTNALAILLENLDLYFGYIAESGAQLINLEIFSPFDGVSDLLFKDTAIGLTEPSATSSNEPARNYMELFQHLESCTGAAAPGIATKNFYSIFTIVLMSLFTRFVVY
;
A
#
# COMPACT_ATOMS: atom_id res chain seq x y z
N MET A 1 -8.33 -86.75 -26.45
CA MET A 1 -9.03 -85.75 -25.62
C MET A 1 -8.29 -85.62 -24.31
N ALA A 2 -7.52 -84.54 -24.14
CA ALA A 2 -7.10 -83.95 -22.87
C ALA A 2 -6.01 -82.91 -23.20
N LEU A 3 -6.41 -81.66 -23.52
CA LEU A 3 -5.49 -80.53 -23.46
C LEU A 3 -5.54 -79.95 -22.05
N ARG A 4 -4.38 -79.95 -21.38
CA ARG A 4 -4.17 -79.27 -20.09
C ARG A 4 -4.01 -77.78 -20.34
N ASN A 5 -4.91 -76.99 -19.76
CA ASN A 5 -4.80 -75.55 -19.65
C ASN A 5 -3.65 -75.18 -18.71
N ILE A 6 -2.76 -74.29 -19.16
CA ILE A 6 -1.86 -73.52 -18.29
C ILE A 6 -2.34 -72.07 -18.38
N ALA A 7 -2.92 -71.58 -17.28
CA ALA A 7 -3.23 -70.16 -17.10
C ALA A 7 -2.02 -69.50 -16.42
N VAL A 8 -1.42 -68.52 -17.08
CA VAL A 8 -0.40 -67.64 -16.49
C VAL A 8 -1.11 -66.37 -16.02
N LEU A 9 -1.18 -66.18 -14.71
CA LEU A 9 -1.74 -64.98 -14.07
C LEU A 9 -0.63 -63.92 -14.03
N PHE A 10 -0.79 -62.83 -14.79
CA PHE A 10 0.04 -61.64 -14.63
C PHE A 10 -0.50 -60.80 -13.47
N LEU A 11 0.22 -60.80 -12.34
CA LEU A 11 0.03 -59.86 -11.24
C LEU A 11 0.64 -58.51 -11.64
N THR A 12 -0.18 -57.57 -12.07
CA THR A 12 0.21 -56.16 -12.19
C THR A 12 0.18 -55.54 -10.79
N VAL A 13 1.34 -55.45 -10.15
CA VAL A 13 1.52 -54.59 -8.96
C VAL A 13 1.54 -53.14 -9.47
N GLY A 14 0.39 -52.46 -9.39
CA GLY A 14 0.34 -51.02 -9.53
C GLY A 14 1.01 -50.37 -8.33
N LEU A 15 2.20 -49.80 -8.52
CA LEU A 15 2.78 -48.85 -7.58
C LEU A 15 1.87 -47.60 -7.58
N VAL A 16 1.00 -47.50 -6.57
CA VAL A 16 0.30 -46.25 -6.27
C VAL A 16 1.34 -45.31 -5.68
N ALA A 17 1.92 -44.43 -6.50
CA ALA A 17 2.65 -43.28 -5.97
C ALA A 17 1.65 -42.45 -5.16
N GLY A 18 1.95 -42.21 -3.88
CA GLY A 18 1.09 -41.39 -3.02
C GLY A 18 0.92 -40.00 -3.61
N GLN A 19 -0.32 -39.52 -3.74
CA GLN A 19 -0.63 -38.18 -4.23
C GLN A 19 -0.11 -37.15 -3.23
N THR A 20 0.59 -36.13 -3.73
CA THR A 20 1.13 -35.01 -2.95
C THR A 20 0.26 -33.77 -3.13
N TYR A 21 0.17 -32.94 -2.08
CA TYR A 21 -0.66 -31.74 -2.03
C TYR A 21 0.20 -30.49 -1.83
N ARG A 22 0.01 -29.50 -2.69
CA ARG A 22 0.74 -28.23 -2.67
C ARG A 22 0.14 -27.29 -1.63
N VAL A 23 0.92 -26.96 -0.61
CA VAL A 23 0.53 -26.05 0.47
C VAL A 23 1.18 -24.69 0.23
N CYS A 24 0.38 -23.64 0.16
CA CYS A 24 0.91 -22.28 0.08
C CYS A 24 1.68 -21.92 1.34
N ILE A 25 2.97 -21.57 1.19
CA ILE A 25 3.81 -21.11 2.29
C ILE A 25 4.49 -19.78 1.88
N PRO A 26 4.48 -18.74 2.74
CA PRO A 26 5.17 -17.49 2.45
C PRO A 26 6.65 -17.69 2.10
N THR A 27 7.17 -16.93 1.13
CA THR A 27 8.58 -16.97 0.70
C THR A 27 9.58 -16.63 1.83
N THR A 28 9.09 -15.98 2.89
CA THR A 28 9.84 -15.68 4.12
C THR A 28 10.10 -16.91 4.99
N ASP A 29 9.29 -17.98 4.90
CA ASP A 29 9.45 -19.22 5.68
C ASP A 29 10.09 -20.36 4.87
N ARG A 30 11.33 -20.11 4.43
CA ARG A 30 12.12 -21.10 3.68
C ARG A 30 12.40 -22.38 4.47
N THR A 31 12.49 -22.27 5.80
CA THR A 31 12.81 -23.41 6.68
C THR A 31 11.65 -24.40 6.71
N LEU A 32 10.42 -23.91 6.80
CA LEU A 32 9.22 -24.74 6.72
C LEU A 32 9.13 -25.42 5.36
N CYS A 33 9.32 -24.70 4.26
CA CYS A 33 9.30 -25.29 2.91
C CYS A 33 10.31 -26.44 2.76
N ASN A 34 11.57 -26.20 3.11
CA ASN A 34 12.61 -27.24 3.06
C ASN A 34 12.32 -28.44 3.98
N SER A 35 11.55 -28.23 5.05
CA SER A 35 11.19 -29.31 5.97
C SER A 35 10.03 -30.16 5.43
N LEU A 36 9.07 -29.54 4.72
CA LEU A 36 7.96 -30.23 4.08
C LEU A 36 8.38 -31.00 2.83
N ASP A 37 9.36 -30.50 2.08
CA ASP A 37 9.84 -31.15 0.85
C ASP A 37 10.77 -32.36 1.09
N ARG A 38 10.91 -32.84 2.34
CA ARG A 38 11.65 -34.05 2.65
C ARG A 38 10.89 -35.31 2.20
N ASP A 39 11.64 -36.34 1.84
CA ASP A 39 11.10 -37.63 1.38
C ASP A 39 10.04 -38.21 2.34
N GLY A 40 8.93 -38.67 1.76
CA GLY A 40 7.82 -39.30 2.51
C GLY A 40 6.71 -38.34 2.96
N SER A 41 6.85 -37.04 2.76
CA SER A 41 5.77 -36.07 2.95
C SER A 41 4.70 -36.18 1.85
N GLN A 42 3.43 -36.11 2.24
CA GLN A 42 2.32 -35.95 1.28
C GLN A 42 1.96 -34.47 1.07
N ALA A 43 2.65 -33.55 1.73
CA ALA A 43 2.51 -32.11 1.54
C ALA A 43 3.81 -31.54 0.96
N THR A 44 3.71 -30.81 -0.14
CA THR A 44 4.84 -30.13 -0.80
C THR A 44 4.65 -28.62 -0.68
N CYS A 45 5.74 -27.88 -0.52
CA CYS A 45 5.64 -26.42 -0.43
C CYS A 45 5.35 -25.80 -1.81
N GLU A 46 4.41 -24.86 -1.83
CA GLU A 46 4.16 -23.92 -2.92
C GLU A 46 4.50 -22.50 -2.41
N PRO A 47 5.68 -21.96 -2.75
CA PRO A 47 6.07 -20.63 -2.29
C PRO A 47 5.16 -19.54 -2.85
N VAL A 48 4.66 -18.66 -1.98
CA VAL A 48 3.82 -17.51 -2.34
C VAL A 48 4.36 -16.23 -1.72
N GLU A 49 4.24 -15.10 -2.42
CA GLU A 49 4.63 -13.80 -1.85
C GLU A 49 3.66 -13.35 -0.77
N SER A 50 2.37 -13.73 -0.89
CA SER A 50 1.37 -13.40 0.12
C SER A 50 0.25 -14.43 0.16
N ARG A 51 -0.57 -14.40 1.22
CA ARG A 51 -1.79 -15.22 1.29
C ARG A 51 -2.80 -14.84 0.22
N ILE A 52 -2.81 -13.59 -0.24
CA ILE A 52 -3.62 -13.18 -1.39
C ILE A 52 -3.11 -13.83 -2.69
N ASP A 53 -1.78 -13.95 -2.88
CA ASP A 53 -1.22 -14.74 -3.99
C ASP A 53 -1.66 -16.21 -3.90
N CYS A 54 -1.70 -16.79 -2.70
CA CYS A 54 -2.25 -18.13 -2.50
C CYS A 54 -3.71 -18.25 -2.96
N ALA A 55 -4.57 -17.27 -2.67
CA ALA A 55 -5.98 -17.29 -3.12
C ALA A 55 -6.08 -17.39 -4.65
N LEU A 56 -5.22 -16.68 -5.39
CA LEU A 56 -5.17 -16.77 -6.85
C LEU A 56 -4.71 -18.16 -7.31
N ARG A 57 -3.68 -18.72 -6.67
CA ARG A 57 -3.14 -20.05 -6.98
C ARG A 57 -4.15 -21.17 -6.71
N LEU A 58 -4.89 -21.10 -5.61
CA LEU A 58 -6.00 -22.02 -5.29
C LEU A 58 -7.09 -21.97 -6.36
N ALA A 59 -7.51 -20.75 -6.75
CA ALA A 59 -8.58 -20.55 -7.72
C ALA A 59 -8.26 -21.12 -9.12
N ARG A 60 -6.98 -21.17 -9.51
CA ARG A 60 -6.52 -21.77 -10.77
C ARG A 60 -5.98 -23.20 -10.64
N GLY A 61 -6.02 -23.80 -9.45
CA GLY A 61 -5.52 -25.15 -9.18
C GLY A 61 -4.00 -25.30 -9.25
N SER A 62 -3.24 -24.21 -9.08
CA SER A 62 -1.78 -24.26 -8.93
C SER A 62 -1.33 -24.47 -7.47
N ALA A 63 -2.24 -24.39 -6.52
CA ALA A 63 -2.06 -24.79 -5.12
C ALA A 63 -3.30 -25.58 -4.66
N ASP A 64 -3.16 -26.36 -3.58
CA ASP A 64 -4.22 -27.24 -3.07
C ASP A 64 -4.72 -26.82 -1.68
N ILE A 65 -3.85 -26.25 -0.84
CA ILE A 65 -4.15 -25.83 0.54
C ILE A 65 -3.63 -24.41 0.80
N GLY A 66 -4.48 -23.55 1.37
CA GLY A 66 -4.10 -22.24 1.89
C GLY A 66 -4.77 -21.93 3.23
N VAL A 67 -4.15 -21.04 4.00
CA VAL A 67 -4.68 -20.58 5.29
C VAL A 67 -4.90 -19.08 5.23
N PHE A 68 -6.05 -18.64 5.74
CA PHE A 68 -6.50 -17.26 5.70
C PHE A 68 -6.93 -16.80 7.10
N THR A 69 -6.50 -15.59 7.48
CA THR A 69 -6.92 -14.93 8.74
C THR A 69 -8.42 -14.62 8.73
N GLU A 70 -8.92 -14.14 9.86
CA GLU A 70 -10.31 -13.72 10.00
C GLU A 70 -10.70 -12.62 8.99
N GLU A 71 -9.85 -11.61 8.77
CA GLU A 71 -10.11 -10.53 7.82
C GLU A 71 -9.86 -10.97 6.37
N GLU A 72 -8.83 -11.78 6.11
CA GLU A 72 -8.58 -12.35 4.78
C GLU A 72 -9.72 -13.25 4.30
N THR A 73 -10.33 -14.02 5.21
CA THR A 73 -11.48 -14.86 4.89
C THR A 73 -12.68 -14.02 4.41
N LEU A 74 -12.89 -12.83 4.99
CA LEU A 74 -13.92 -11.88 4.54
C LEU A 74 -13.61 -11.32 3.15
N VAL A 75 -12.35 -10.96 2.89
CA VAL A 75 -11.91 -10.50 1.56
C VAL A 75 -12.08 -11.62 0.52
N LEU A 76 -11.73 -12.86 0.87
CA LEU A 76 -11.90 -14.02 0.00
C LEU A 76 -13.37 -14.25 -0.35
N GLY A 77 -14.27 -14.09 0.63
CA GLY A 77 -15.73 -14.14 0.44
C GLY A 77 -16.25 -13.11 -0.56
N GLN A 78 -15.57 -11.97 -0.73
CA GLN A 78 -15.95 -10.92 -1.70
C GLN A 78 -15.31 -11.13 -3.07
N GLN A 79 -14.00 -11.40 -3.11
CA GLN A 79 -13.23 -11.44 -4.36
C GLN A 79 -13.33 -12.78 -5.08
N GLN A 80 -13.47 -13.87 -4.33
CA GLN A 80 -13.56 -15.24 -4.87
C GLN A 80 -14.68 -16.01 -4.17
N PRO A 81 -15.94 -15.55 -4.27
CA PRO A 81 -17.04 -16.04 -3.45
C PRO A 81 -17.29 -17.54 -3.57
N ASN A 82 -16.97 -18.15 -4.73
CA ASN A 82 -17.34 -19.52 -5.08
C ASN A 82 -16.19 -20.39 -5.60
N ASN A 83 -14.99 -19.84 -5.82
CA ASN A 83 -13.86 -20.58 -6.41
C ASN A 83 -13.25 -21.60 -5.45
N ASN A 84 -13.30 -21.30 -4.15
CA ASN A 84 -12.69 -22.10 -3.10
C ASN A 84 -13.74 -22.64 -2.12
N ARG A 85 -13.30 -23.49 -1.18
CA ARG A 85 -14.12 -24.06 -0.11
C ARG A 85 -13.39 -23.94 1.22
N VAL A 86 -14.10 -23.47 2.24
CA VAL A 86 -13.63 -23.52 3.63
C VAL A 86 -13.76 -24.97 4.07
N ILE A 87 -12.62 -25.61 4.34
CA ILE A 87 -12.57 -27.01 4.73
C ILE A 87 -12.36 -27.19 6.23
N ALA A 88 -11.83 -26.18 6.91
CA ALA A 88 -11.74 -26.15 8.36
C ALA A 88 -11.58 -24.73 8.88
N THR A 89 -11.76 -24.57 10.19
CA THR A 89 -11.48 -23.34 10.94
C THR A 89 -10.35 -23.58 11.95
N ILE A 90 -9.56 -22.56 12.22
CA ILE A 90 -8.46 -22.58 13.18
C ILE A 90 -8.91 -21.83 14.44
N ARG A 91 -8.85 -22.48 15.59
CA ARG A 91 -9.30 -21.93 16.88
C ARG A 91 -8.32 -22.29 17.99
N ASP A 92 -8.40 -21.58 19.10
CA ASP A 92 -7.68 -21.97 20.32
C ASP A 92 -8.47 -23.06 21.07
N VAL A 93 -7.78 -24.03 21.67
CA VAL A 93 -8.39 -25.14 22.44
C VAL A 93 -9.24 -24.67 23.61
N SER A 94 -8.92 -23.51 24.19
CA SER A 94 -9.69 -22.90 25.27
C SER A 94 -10.95 -22.19 24.77
N ARG A 95 -11.08 -22.00 23.45
CA ARG A 95 -12.11 -21.19 22.81
C ARG A 95 -13.01 -22.04 21.93
N THR A 96 -14.23 -22.26 22.42
CA THR A 96 -15.22 -23.12 21.74
C THR A 96 -16.38 -22.30 21.17
N GLU A 97 -16.26 -20.99 21.20
CA GLU A 97 -17.26 -20.06 20.70
C GLU A 97 -17.39 -20.16 19.17
N PRO A 98 -18.58 -19.86 18.61
CA PRO A 98 -18.79 -19.88 17.16
C PRO A 98 -18.07 -18.75 16.41
N TYR A 99 -17.62 -17.71 17.11
CA TYR A 99 -17.00 -16.52 16.52
C TYR A 99 -15.62 -16.24 17.10
N ALA A 100 -14.71 -15.70 16.28
CA ALA A 100 -13.37 -15.32 16.71
C ALA A 100 -13.42 -14.21 17.77
N PHE A 101 -14.38 -13.31 17.69
CA PHE A 101 -14.76 -12.40 18.78
C PHE A 101 -16.14 -11.78 18.47
N GLU A 102 -16.72 -11.17 19.49
CA GLU A 102 -17.93 -10.36 19.38
C GLU A 102 -17.66 -8.98 19.98
N ALA A 103 -18.01 -7.91 19.25
CA ALA A 103 -17.87 -6.54 19.73
C ALA A 103 -19.24 -6.01 20.18
N VAL A 104 -19.30 -5.56 21.43
CA VAL A 104 -20.54 -5.16 22.12
C VAL A 104 -20.42 -3.76 22.68
N ALA A 105 -21.55 -3.06 22.79
CA ALA A 105 -21.65 -1.81 23.52
C ALA A 105 -22.27 -2.08 24.89
N ILE A 106 -21.61 -1.64 25.96
CA ILE A 106 -22.11 -1.75 27.34
C ILE A 106 -22.56 -0.36 27.79
N VAL A 107 -23.78 -0.29 28.31
CA VAL A 107 -24.43 0.92 28.82
C VAL A 107 -24.96 0.70 30.24
N SER A 108 -25.34 1.77 30.94
CA SER A 108 -26.10 1.64 32.19
C SER A 108 -27.45 0.96 31.92
N ASN A 109 -27.94 0.14 32.86
CA ASN A 109 -29.23 -0.54 32.73
C ASN A 109 -30.42 0.45 32.70
N SER A 110 -30.23 1.69 33.14
CA SER A 110 -31.22 2.78 33.01
C SER A 110 -31.16 3.51 31.66
N HIS A 111 -30.30 3.07 30.73
CA HIS A 111 -30.19 3.66 29.39
C HIS A 111 -31.51 3.60 28.63
N SER A 112 -31.83 4.68 27.93
CA SER A 112 -33.03 4.80 27.10
C SER A 112 -32.72 5.60 25.84
N GLY A 113 -33.59 5.51 24.82
CA GLY A 113 -33.39 6.22 23.54
C GLY A 113 -32.52 5.48 22.52
N GLY A 114 -32.21 4.20 22.75
CA GLY A 114 -31.47 3.35 21.80
C GLY A 114 -30.11 3.94 21.44
N LEU A 115 -29.75 3.91 20.15
CA LEU A 115 -28.47 4.43 19.66
C LEU A 115 -28.35 5.96 19.79
N GLU A 116 -29.41 6.71 19.49
CA GLU A 116 -29.40 8.19 19.62
C GLU A 116 -29.32 8.63 21.08
N GLY A 117 -29.77 7.80 22.03
CA GLY A 117 -29.62 8.05 23.46
C GLY A 117 -28.16 8.17 23.92
N LEU A 118 -27.19 7.75 23.09
CA LEU A 118 -25.75 7.92 23.36
C LEU A 118 -25.25 9.34 23.05
N ARG A 119 -26.06 10.16 22.36
CA ARG A 119 -25.71 11.56 22.03
C ARG A 119 -25.53 12.38 23.31
N GLY A 120 -24.44 13.13 23.37
CA GLY A 120 -24.04 13.89 24.55
C GLY A 120 -23.53 13.03 25.71
N GLY A 121 -23.45 11.70 25.54
CA GLY A 121 -22.89 10.78 26.53
C GLY A 121 -21.36 10.80 26.58
N SER A 122 -20.83 10.06 27.55
CA SER A 122 -19.40 9.88 27.80
C SER A 122 -18.90 8.57 27.20
N TYR A 123 -18.00 8.63 26.21
CA TYR A 123 -17.58 7.45 25.46
C TYR A 123 -16.24 6.87 25.92
N CYS A 124 -16.18 5.58 26.24
CA CYS A 124 -14.95 4.88 26.57
C CYS A 124 -14.59 3.85 25.48
N HIS A 125 -13.61 4.20 24.64
CA HIS A 125 -13.12 3.38 23.53
C HIS A 125 -11.91 2.54 23.96
N PRO A 126 -11.72 1.30 23.48
CA PRO A 126 -10.57 0.45 23.83
C PRO A 126 -9.25 0.88 23.14
N GLY A 127 -9.18 2.11 22.62
CA GLY A 127 -8.01 2.62 21.88
C GLY A 127 -7.88 2.15 20.43
N LEU A 128 -7.17 2.96 19.65
CA LEU A 128 -6.66 2.65 18.30
C LEU A 128 -5.19 2.24 18.34
N ASP A 129 -4.56 2.26 19.51
CA ASP A 129 -3.21 1.78 19.75
C ASP A 129 -3.23 0.25 19.86
N GLN A 130 -2.67 -0.39 18.83
CA GLN A 130 -2.72 -1.83 18.64
C GLN A 130 -2.17 -2.62 19.83
N SER A 131 -3.08 -3.08 20.69
CA SER A 131 -2.78 -3.99 21.81
C SER A 131 -3.58 -5.28 21.77
N ASP A 132 -4.68 -5.33 21.01
CA ASP A 132 -5.38 -6.55 20.65
C ASP A 132 -5.33 -6.72 19.12
N GLN A 133 -4.38 -7.54 18.65
CA GLN A 133 -4.02 -7.75 17.24
C GLN A 133 -5.14 -8.35 16.37
N ARG A 134 -6.38 -8.41 16.86
CA ARG A 134 -7.54 -9.00 16.18
C ARG A 134 -8.58 -8.00 15.68
N TRP A 135 -8.64 -6.78 16.23
CA TRP A 135 -9.63 -5.78 15.82
C TRP A 135 -9.09 -4.89 14.69
N SER A 136 -9.71 -4.96 13.51
CA SER A 136 -9.42 -4.01 12.42
C SER A 136 -9.93 -2.61 12.74
N PRO A 137 -9.41 -1.56 12.06
CA PRO A 137 -9.94 -0.20 12.19
C PRO A 137 -11.45 -0.13 11.95
N ARG A 138 -11.98 -0.93 11.01
CA ARG A 138 -13.42 -1.10 10.79
C ARG A 138 -14.14 -1.56 12.05
N VAL A 139 -13.62 -2.56 12.75
CA VAL A 139 -14.25 -3.08 13.98
C VAL A 139 -14.25 -2.01 15.05
N LEU A 140 -13.10 -1.36 15.28
CA LEU A 140 -12.93 -0.29 16.27
C LEU A 140 -13.91 0.87 16.04
N ARG A 141 -14.09 1.28 14.79
CA ARG A 141 -14.97 2.39 14.39
C ARG A 141 -16.44 1.99 14.20
N THR A 142 -16.83 0.73 14.38
CA THR A 142 -18.19 0.28 14.04
C THR A 142 -19.27 0.98 14.88
N LEU A 143 -19.08 1.08 16.20
CA LEU A 143 -20.06 1.78 17.05
C LEU A 143 -20.12 3.28 16.70
N GLU A 144 -18.96 3.91 16.52
CA GLU A 144 -18.83 5.31 16.12
C GLU A 144 -19.60 5.61 14.81
N GLN A 145 -19.45 4.76 13.80
CA GLN A 145 -20.18 4.86 12.54
C GLN A 145 -21.69 4.64 12.73
N ALA A 146 -22.11 3.70 13.58
CA ALA A 146 -23.51 3.40 13.81
C ALA A 146 -24.25 4.55 14.51
N VAL A 147 -23.60 5.23 15.47
CA VAL A 147 -24.25 6.24 16.33
C VAL A 147 -24.03 7.66 15.82
N ALA A 148 -22.79 8.01 15.46
CA ALA A 148 -22.42 9.37 15.06
C ALA A 148 -22.42 9.57 13.54
N ARG A 149 -22.57 8.48 12.75
CA ARG A 149 -22.61 8.48 11.28
C ARG A 149 -21.37 9.11 10.66
N THR A 150 -20.19 8.84 11.23
CA THR A 150 -18.89 9.41 10.79
C THR A 150 -18.53 9.09 9.35
N ASN A 151 -19.14 8.05 8.75
CA ASN A 151 -18.97 7.71 7.34
C ASN A 151 -19.87 8.52 6.39
N ARG A 152 -20.71 9.43 6.88
CA ARG A 152 -21.63 10.23 6.08
C ARG A 152 -21.43 11.70 6.38
N CYS A 153 -21.08 12.48 5.35
CA CYS A 153 -20.89 13.91 5.46
C CYS A 153 -21.79 14.63 4.47
N THR A 154 -22.35 15.77 4.89
CA THR A 154 -23.02 16.70 4.00
C THR A 154 -21.99 17.76 3.61
N ASP A 155 -21.64 17.83 2.32
CA ASP A 155 -20.72 18.83 1.76
C ASP A 155 -19.45 19.06 2.61
N PRO A 156 -18.55 18.05 2.73
CA PRO A 156 -17.36 18.18 3.57
C PRO A 156 -16.50 19.38 3.11
N PRO A 157 -15.98 20.20 4.05
CA PRO A 157 -15.11 21.30 3.69
C PRO A 157 -13.91 20.84 2.87
N PRO A 158 -13.52 21.57 1.81
CA PRO A 158 -12.39 21.18 0.97
C PRO A 158 -11.10 21.17 1.77
N GLY A 159 -10.18 20.26 1.43
CA GLY A 159 -8.87 20.14 2.09
C GLY A 159 -8.86 19.29 3.35
N ARG A 160 -10.02 18.84 3.86
CA ARG A 160 -10.08 17.99 5.06
C ARG A 160 -9.84 16.51 4.76
N THR A 161 -9.20 15.83 5.69
CA THR A 161 -8.98 14.37 5.64
C THR A 161 -10.18 13.60 6.19
N SER A 162 -10.24 12.30 5.91
CA SER A 162 -11.23 11.38 6.50
C SER A 162 -11.19 11.38 8.03
N GLU A 163 -9.98 11.40 8.59
CA GLU A 163 -9.71 11.39 10.02
C GLU A 163 -10.18 12.67 10.68
N GLU A 164 -9.93 13.83 10.05
CA GLU A 164 -10.41 15.13 10.54
C GLU A 164 -11.94 15.20 10.59
N LEU A 165 -12.61 14.70 9.56
CA LEU A 165 -14.07 14.69 9.47
C LEU A 165 -14.67 13.73 10.50
N GLU A 166 -14.04 12.57 10.71
CA GLU A 166 -14.41 11.60 11.74
C GLU A 166 -14.35 12.21 13.14
N VAL A 167 -13.22 12.78 13.54
CA VAL A 167 -13.05 13.30 14.92
C VAL A 167 -13.90 14.53 15.18
N ASP A 168 -14.13 15.39 14.18
CA ASP A 168 -15.02 16.54 14.31
C ASP A 168 -16.46 16.09 14.58
N GLN A 169 -16.96 15.14 13.78
CA GLN A 169 -18.29 14.58 13.98
C GLN A 169 -18.43 13.90 15.35
N LEU A 170 -17.41 13.15 15.80
CA LEU A 170 -17.41 12.53 17.12
C LEU A 170 -17.39 13.55 18.25
N SER A 171 -16.62 14.64 18.10
CA SER A 171 -16.53 15.70 19.11
C SER A 171 -17.83 16.48 19.28
N GLN A 172 -18.67 16.53 18.23
CA GLN A 172 -19.99 17.14 18.27
C GLN A 172 -21.05 16.16 18.80
N PHE A 173 -20.84 14.85 18.65
CA PHE A 173 -21.77 13.82 19.10
C PHE A 173 -21.59 13.47 20.58
N PHE A 174 -20.35 13.33 21.07
CA PHE A 174 -20.04 13.01 22.47
C PHE A 174 -19.66 14.25 23.27
N SER A 175 -20.10 14.32 24.53
CA SER A 175 -19.70 15.44 25.42
C SER A 175 -18.28 15.27 25.95
N ALA A 176 -17.86 14.02 26.14
CA ALA A 176 -16.53 13.62 26.58
C ALA A 176 -16.22 12.21 26.08
N ALA A 177 -14.95 11.89 25.87
CA ALA A 177 -14.52 10.52 25.59
C ALA A 177 -13.12 10.22 26.12
N CYS A 178 -12.79 8.93 26.17
CA CYS A 178 -11.42 8.47 26.02
C CYS A 178 -11.32 7.65 24.75
N ARG A 179 -10.60 8.19 23.77
CA ARG A 179 -10.26 7.53 22.52
C ARG A 179 -8.74 7.42 22.36
N PRO A 180 -8.09 6.47 23.07
CA PRO A 180 -6.64 6.43 23.13
C PRO A 180 -6.00 5.96 21.81
N GLY A 181 -4.72 6.24 21.64
CA GLY A 181 -3.93 5.78 20.49
C GLY A 181 -3.92 6.75 19.30
N PRO A 182 -3.34 6.36 18.15
CA PRO A 182 -3.20 7.24 16.99
C PRO A 182 -4.53 7.41 16.26
N TRP A 183 -4.97 8.64 16.04
CA TRP A 183 -6.12 9.02 15.21
C TRP A 183 -5.71 9.23 13.75
N SER A 184 -4.44 9.57 13.52
CA SER A 184 -3.80 9.60 12.22
C SER A 184 -2.47 8.84 12.27
N VAL A 185 -2.11 8.21 11.16
CA VAL A 185 -0.81 7.55 10.98
C VAL A 185 0.34 8.57 10.93
N ASN A 186 0.05 9.81 10.58
CA ASN A 186 1.00 10.92 10.66
C ASN A 186 1.00 11.51 12.08
N ALA A 187 2.09 11.32 12.81
CA ALA A 187 2.20 11.77 14.20
C ALA A 187 1.99 13.29 14.41
N THR A 188 2.32 14.12 13.40
CA THR A 188 2.10 15.57 13.48
C THR A 188 0.62 15.91 13.31
N VAL A 189 -0.06 15.27 12.36
CA VAL A 189 -1.51 15.41 12.17
C VAL A 189 -2.26 14.89 13.39
N ASP A 190 -1.87 13.72 13.91
CA ASP A 190 -2.43 13.13 15.12
C ASP A 190 -2.35 14.08 16.34
N ALA A 191 -1.17 14.66 16.59
CA ALA A 191 -1.00 15.62 17.67
C ALA A 191 -1.87 16.87 17.47
N ASN A 192 -2.00 17.37 16.24
CA ASN A 192 -2.84 18.51 15.92
C ASN A 192 -4.33 18.22 16.18
N LEU A 193 -4.82 17.07 15.71
CA LEU A 193 -6.20 16.64 15.92
C LEU A 193 -6.52 16.54 17.41
N LYS A 194 -5.65 15.91 18.21
CA LYS A 194 -5.84 15.79 19.66
C LYS A 194 -5.86 17.14 20.37
N GLN A 195 -5.05 18.09 19.90
CA GLN A 195 -5.06 19.46 20.41
C GLN A 195 -6.37 20.19 20.04
N GLN A 196 -6.89 19.96 18.84
CA GLN A 196 -8.11 20.60 18.34
C GLN A 196 -9.39 20.01 18.97
N PHE A 197 -9.41 18.70 19.25
CA PHE A 197 -10.57 17.97 19.76
C PHE A 197 -10.29 17.31 21.13
N PRO A 198 -9.94 18.09 22.18
CA PRO A 198 -9.52 17.56 23.47
C PRO A 198 -10.63 16.82 24.23
N SER A 199 -11.91 17.09 23.90
CA SER A 199 -13.06 16.38 24.51
C SER A 199 -13.00 14.88 24.26
N LEU A 200 -12.41 14.43 23.15
CA LEU A 200 -12.28 13.00 22.84
C LEU A 200 -11.20 12.27 23.66
N CYS A 201 -10.45 13.02 24.48
CA CYS A 201 -9.37 12.52 25.34
C CYS A 201 -9.61 12.79 26.83
N SER A 202 -10.65 13.54 27.18
CA SER A 202 -10.85 14.05 28.54
C SER A 202 -11.08 12.96 29.59
N LEU A 203 -11.46 11.74 29.18
CA LEU A 203 -11.69 10.62 30.09
C LEU A 203 -10.51 9.65 30.20
N CYS A 204 -9.39 9.89 29.51
CA CYS A 204 -8.27 8.95 29.48
C CYS A 204 -7.45 8.88 30.77
N GLY A 205 -7.74 9.76 31.73
CA GLY A 205 -7.08 9.81 33.03
C GLY A 205 -6.19 11.05 33.20
N PRO A 206 -5.79 11.36 34.45
CA PRO A 206 -5.27 12.67 34.83
C PRO A 206 -3.83 12.94 34.37
N THR A 207 -3.06 11.91 34.01
CA THR A 207 -1.64 12.02 33.67
C THR A 207 -1.36 11.87 32.17
N ASN A 208 -2.38 11.72 31.32
CA ASN A 208 -2.18 11.47 29.89
C ASN A 208 -2.45 12.67 28.98
N ALA A 209 -1.54 13.63 28.95
CA ALA A 209 -1.60 14.76 28.02
C ALA A 209 -1.56 14.34 26.53
N SER A 210 -1.04 13.14 26.22
CA SER A 210 -0.87 12.67 24.84
C SER A 210 -2.03 11.82 24.30
N CYS A 211 -2.98 11.44 25.17
CA CYS A 211 -4.09 10.55 24.81
C CYS A 211 -3.62 9.23 24.16
N ALA A 212 -2.42 8.75 24.48
CA ALA A 212 -1.87 7.53 23.89
C ALA A 212 -2.43 6.23 24.51
N ALA A 213 -3.07 6.32 25.69
CA ALA A 213 -3.39 5.19 26.55
C ALA A 213 -4.43 5.57 27.63
N TYR A 214 -5.00 4.60 28.34
CA TYR A 214 -5.61 4.87 29.64
C TYR A 214 -4.54 5.01 30.73
N THR A 215 -4.73 5.98 31.64
CA THR A 215 -3.96 6.16 32.88
C THR A 215 -4.88 6.20 34.10
N LEU A 216 -5.97 5.45 34.03
CA LEU A 216 -6.93 5.30 35.12
C LEU A 216 -6.33 4.47 36.26
N ASP A 217 -6.75 4.77 37.49
CA ASP A 217 -6.46 3.89 38.62
C ASP A 217 -7.32 2.61 38.51
N MET A 218 -6.67 1.50 38.16
CA MET A 218 -7.30 0.19 38.04
C MET A 218 -7.37 -0.55 39.39
N GLY A 219 -6.99 0.08 40.51
CA GLY A 219 -7.01 -0.54 41.83
C GLY A 219 -6.14 -1.80 41.92
N VAL A 220 -6.55 -2.72 42.81
CA VAL A 220 -5.83 -3.97 43.03
C VAL A 220 -5.97 -4.93 41.84
N SER A 221 -4.93 -5.71 41.59
CA SER A 221 -4.98 -6.79 40.59
C SER A 221 -5.94 -7.90 41.03
N VAL A 222 -6.80 -8.34 40.12
CA VAL A 222 -7.75 -9.44 40.35
C VAL A 222 -7.37 -10.62 39.46
N ALA A 223 -7.37 -11.83 40.02
CA ALA A 223 -7.10 -13.04 39.24
C ALA A 223 -8.17 -13.21 38.14
N GLY A 224 -7.73 -13.45 36.90
CA GLY A 224 -8.63 -13.61 35.75
C GLY A 224 -9.04 -12.31 35.06
N ALA A 225 -8.58 -11.13 35.50
CA ALA A 225 -8.79 -9.86 34.81
C ALA A 225 -7.49 -9.07 34.69
N SER A 226 -7.12 -8.65 33.47
CA SER A 226 -5.89 -7.89 33.23
C SER A 226 -6.14 -6.39 33.36
N ASN A 227 -5.45 -5.73 34.31
CA ASN A 227 -5.49 -4.27 34.47
C ASN A 227 -4.82 -3.51 33.31
N THR A 228 -4.05 -4.19 32.45
CA THR A 228 -3.39 -3.57 31.29
C THR A 228 -4.15 -3.76 29.98
N ASN A 229 -5.21 -4.58 29.97
CA ASN A 229 -6.03 -4.79 28.78
C ASN A 229 -6.92 -3.56 28.51
N ARG A 230 -6.91 -3.07 27.27
CA ARG A 230 -7.63 -1.85 26.90
C ARG A 230 -9.15 -1.95 27.00
N HIS A 231 -9.73 -3.12 26.74
CA HIS A 231 -11.17 -3.32 26.89
C HIS A 231 -11.57 -3.27 28.37
N ILE A 232 -10.77 -3.88 29.26
CA ILE A 232 -10.97 -3.81 30.71
C ILE A 232 -10.84 -2.37 31.21
N GLN A 233 -9.86 -1.61 30.70
CA GLN A 233 -9.69 -0.19 31.02
C GLN A 233 -10.86 0.67 30.49
N ALA A 234 -11.40 0.39 29.31
CA ALA A 234 -12.57 1.07 28.78
C ALA A 234 -13.84 0.80 29.62
N LEU A 235 -14.02 -0.42 30.12
CA LEU A 235 -15.11 -0.74 31.07
C LEU A 235 -14.93 -0.01 32.40
N GLU A 236 -13.70 0.12 32.87
CA GLU A 236 -13.41 0.91 34.07
C GLU A 236 -13.64 2.41 33.88
N CYS A 237 -13.27 2.95 32.71
CA CYS A 237 -13.61 4.30 32.30
C CYS A 237 -15.12 4.53 32.38
N MET A 238 -15.92 3.61 31.82
CA MET A 238 -17.37 3.71 31.86
C MET A 238 -17.89 3.66 33.31
N ARG A 239 -17.37 2.74 34.12
CA ARG A 239 -17.79 2.55 35.51
C ARG A 239 -17.54 3.79 36.37
N THR A 240 -16.38 4.44 36.19
CA THR A 240 -15.95 5.57 37.03
C THR A 240 -16.59 6.90 36.64
N ASN A 241 -17.09 7.03 35.40
CA ASN A 241 -17.73 8.26 34.91
C ASN A 241 -19.27 8.27 35.02
N GLY A 242 -19.88 7.23 35.62
CA GLY A 242 -21.28 7.24 36.04
C GLY A 242 -22.33 7.15 34.93
N ASN A 243 -23.57 7.55 35.24
CA ASN A 243 -24.72 7.45 34.34
C ASN A 243 -24.54 8.30 33.07
N GLY A 244 -24.83 7.72 31.91
CA GLY A 244 -24.60 8.34 30.60
C GLY A 244 -23.22 8.02 29.99
N SER A 245 -22.37 7.29 30.72
CA SER A 245 -21.15 6.70 30.17
C SER A 245 -21.41 5.32 29.57
N PHE A 246 -20.65 4.97 28.52
CA PHE A 246 -20.75 3.68 27.86
C PHE A 246 -19.40 3.25 27.27
N ALA A 247 -19.23 1.94 27.07
CA ALA A 247 -17.99 1.38 26.53
C ALA A 247 -18.27 0.46 25.33
N TYR A 248 -17.33 0.42 24.39
CA TYR A 248 -17.36 -0.50 23.26
C TYR A 248 -16.24 -1.54 23.39
N VAL A 249 -16.55 -2.81 23.58
CA VAL A 249 -15.55 -3.81 24.00
C VAL A 249 -15.81 -5.19 23.43
N ALA A 250 -14.80 -6.07 23.49
CA ALA A 250 -15.03 -7.48 23.20
C ALA A 250 -15.88 -8.13 24.30
N TRP A 251 -16.83 -8.99 23.90
CA TRP A 251 -17.72 -9.69 24.83
C TRP A 251 -16.95 -10.47 25.90
N GLN A 252 -15.88 -11.16 25.51
CA GLN A 252 -15.02 -11.89 26.44
C GLN A 252 -14.52 -10.99 27.58
N HIS A 253 -14.07 -9.78 27.28
CA HIS A 253 -13.56 -8.85 28.30
C HIS A 253 -14.69 -8.23 29.13
N ALA A 254 -15.90 -8.08 28.57
CA ALA A 254 -17.07 -7.74 29.38
C ALA A 254 -17.39 -8.85 30.39
N GLN A 255 -17.31 -10.13 29.98
CA GLN A 255 -17.50 -11.27 30.88
C GLN A 255 -16.43 -11.29 31.97
N GLU A 256 -15.15 -11.17 31.62
CA GLU A 256 -14.04 -11.10 32.58
C GLU A 256 -14.26 -9.96 33.59
N PHE A 257 -14.67 -8.78 33.13
CA PHE A 257 -14.90 -7.62 33.98
C PHE A 257 -16.06 -7.83 34.96
N PHE A 258 -17.21 -8.33 34.50
CA PHE A 258 -18.42 -8.48 35.32
C PHE A 258 -18.53 -9.82 36.04
N THR A 259 -17.62 -10.78 35.83
CA THR A 259 -17.59 -12.03 36.61
C THR A 259 -16.44 -12.07 37.60
N ALA A 260 -15.23 -11.66 37.20
CA ALA A 260 -14.06 -11.73 38.06
C ALA A 260 -13.85 -10.44 38.84
N ARG A 261 -13.90 -9.28 38.17
CA ARG A 261 -13.46 -8.01 38.76
C ARG A 261 -14.56 -7.27 39.51
N ASN A 262 -15.77 -7.19 38.93
CA ASN A 262 -16.88 -6.39 39.46
C ASN A 262 -18.22 -7.15 39.39
N PRO A 263 -18.35 -8.33 40.04
CA PRO A 263 -19.56 -9.14 39.98
C PRO A 263 -20.80 -8.46 40.58
N ASP A 264 -20.64 -7.68 41.65
CA ASP A 264 -21.76 -7.12 42.42
C ASP A 264 -22.53 -6.01 41.67
N ILE A 265 -21.95 -5.44 40.62
CA ILE A 265 -22.55 -4.34 39.85
C ILE A 265 -23.05 -4.78 38.48
N ALA A 266 -22.93 -6.06 38.11
CA ALA A 266 -23.27 -6.56 36.78
C ALA A 266 -24.67 -6.12 36.32
N THR A 267 -25.69 -6.31 37.16
CA THR A 267 -27.09 -5.98 36.85
C THR A 267 -27.38 -4.47 36.76
N ALA A 268 -26.43 -3.61 37.14
CA ALA A 268 -26.52 -2.17 36.92
C ALA A 268 -26.20 -1.78 35.46
N TYR A 269 -25.76 -2.73 34.63
CA TYR A 269 -25.40 -2.52 33.23
C TYR A 269 -26.19 -3.43 32.28
N ALA A 270 -26.19 -3.07 31.01
CA ALA A 270 -26.83 -3.80 29.93
C ALA A 270 -25.98 -3.77 28.66
N VAL A 271 -26.15 -4.78 27.80
CA VAL A 271 -25.68 -4.73 26.41
C VAL A 271 -26.67 -3.89 25.61
N LEU A 272 -26.18 -2.91 24.85
CA LEU A 272 -26.96 -2.19 23.85
C LEU A 272 -26.83 -2.89 22.49
N CYS A 273 -27.97 -3.23 21.90
CA CYS A 273 -28.03 -3.95 20.64
C CYS A 273 -28.05 -2.99 19.43
N PRO A 274 -27.64 -3.45 18.23
CA PRO A 274 -27.69 -2.64 17.01
C PRO A 274 -29.09 -2.15 16.62
N ASP A 275 -30.15 -2.82 17.06
CA ASP A 275 -31.55 -2.42 16.87
C ASP A 275 -32.04 -1.38 17.90
N GLY A 276 -31.17 -0.99 18.85
CA GLY A 276 -31.47 -0.04 19.92
C GLY A 276 -32.11 -0.65 21.18
N SER A 277 -32.37 -1.96 21.19
CA SER A 277 -32.81 -2.68 22.40
C SER A 277 -31.67 -2.85 23.41
N THR A 278 -32.02 -3.14 24.66
CA THR A 278 -31.04 -3.42 25.72
C THR A 278 -31.31 -4.76 26.40
N GLN A 279 -30.23 -5.46 26.76
CA GLN A 279 -30.28 -6.70 27.53
C GLN A 279 -29.48 -6.55 28.82
N THR A 280 -30.15 -6.60 29.97
CA THR A 280 -29.51 -6.52 31.29
C THR A 280 -28.48 -7.63 31.48
N LEU A 281 -27.33 -7.29 32.05
CA LEU A 281 -26.25 -8.22 32.35
C LEU A 281 -26.53 -9.04 33.63
N THR A 282 -27.48 -9.96 33.56
CA THR A 282 -27.72 -10.94 34.62
C THR A 282 -26.61 -12.00 34.63
N SER A 283 -26.49 -12.74 35.73
CA SER A 283 -25.52 -13.85 35.82
C SER A 283 -25.72 -14.91 34.72
N GLU A 284 -26.98 -15.14 34.30
CA GLU A 284 -27.30 -16.03 33.18
C GLU A 284 -26.76 -15.50 31.85
N VAL A 285 -27.04 -14.23 31.53
CA VAL A 285 -26.56 -13.59 30.29
C VAL A 285 -25.04 -13.58 30.23
N ILE A 286 -24.37 -13.15 31.29
CA ILE A 286 -22.90 -13.06 31.32
C ILE A 286 -22.25 -14.45 31.25
N SER A 287 -22.89 -15.49 31.80
CA SER A 287 -22.37 -16.86 31.72
C SER A 287 -22.41 -17.46 30.31
N ASN A 288 -23.17 -16.85 29.40
CA ASN A 288 -23.30 -17.35 28.03
C ASN A 288 -22.04 -17.02 27.20
N ARG A 289 -21.55 -18.01 26.46
CA ARG A 289 -20.38 -17.88 25.59
C ARG A 289 -20.58 -16.87 24.46
N THR A 290 -21.82 -16.69 24.03
CA THR A 290 -22.17 -15.71 22.99
C THR A 290 -22.91 -14.53 23.59
N ALA A 291 -22.60 -13.33 23.12
CA ALA A 291 -23.32 -12.13 23.49
C ALA A 291 -24.79 -12.22 23.04
N PRO A 292 -25.74 -11.63 23.81
CA PRO A 292 -27.16 -11.59 23.42
C PRO A 292 -27.37 -10.91 22.06
N CYS A 293 -26.53 -9.91 21.77
CA CYS A 293 -26.43 -9.21 20.51
C CYS A 293 -25.03 -8.60 20.39
N ALA A 294 -24.57 -8.31 19.18
CA ALA A 294 -23.26 -7.73 18.93
C ALA A 294 -23.30 -6.82 17.70
N PHE A 295 -22.51 -5.76 17.70
CA PHE A 295 -22.29 -4.90 16.53
C PHE A 295 -21.41 -5.58 15.49
N VAL A 296 -20.46 -6.40 15.94
CA VAL A 296 -19.60 -7.21 15.09
C VAL A 296 -19.54 -8.62 15.64
N ARG A 297 -19.67 -9.59 14.74
CA ARG A 297 -19.24 -10.98 14.95
C ARG A 297 -18.15 -11.28 13.96
N GLN A 298 -17.00 -11.78 14.40
CA GLN A 298 -15.89 -12.08 13.50
C GLN A 298 -15.86 -13.58 13.17
N PRO A 299 -15.82 -13.99 11.89
CA PRO A 299 -15.57 -15.40 11.55
C PRO A 299 -14.18 -15.83 11.99
N TRP A 300 -13.99 -17.11 12.29
CA TRP A 300 -12.67 -17.68 12.56
C TRP A 300 -11.80 -17.74 11.31
N SER A 301 -10.47 -17.69 11.51
CA SER A 301 -9.47 -18.05 10.51
C SER A 301 -9.78 -19.40 9.88
N THR A 302 -9.47 -19.57 8.59
CA THR A 302 -9.89 -20.72 7.79
C THR A 302 -8.74 -21.44 7.11
N ILE A 303 -8.87 -22.76 6.99
CA ILE A 303 -8.13 -23.57 6.03
C ILE A 303 -9.03 -23.72 4.80
N VAL A 304 -8.50 -23.41 3.64
CA VAL A 304 -9.22 -23.32 2.38
C VAL A 304 -8.54 -24.19 1.34
N ALA A 305 -9.36 -24.86 0.52
CA ALA A 305 -8.90 -25.61 -0.65
C ALA A 305 -9.70 -25.21 -1.89
N SER A 306 -9.17 -25.54 -3.07
CA SER A 306 -9.90 -25.38 -4.33
C SER A 306 -11.20 -26.20 -4.31
N THR A 307 -12.24 -25.70 -4.96
CA THR A 307 -13.53 -26.42 -5.06
C THR A 307 -13.36 -27.84 -5.61
N ALA A 308 -12.44 -28.04 -6.55
CA ALA A 308 -12.23 -29.33 -7.21
C ALA A 308 -11.65 -30.40 -6.26
N THR A 309 -10.82 -30.01 -5.29
CA THR A 309 -10.05 -30.93 -4.44
C THR A 309 -10.48 -30.90 -2.97
N ALA A 310 -11.39 -30.00 -2.58
CA ALA A 310 -11.74 -29.74 -1.19
C ALA A 310 -12.13 -30.96 -0.35
N ALA A 311 -12.98 -31.85 -0.89
CA ALA A 311 -13.44 -33.03 -0.17
C ALA A 311 -12.29 -34.03 0.11
N GLU A 312 -11.47 -34.28 -0.90
CA GLU A 312 -10.31 -35.17 -0.82
C GLU A 312 -9.26 -34.59 0.14
N VAL A 313 -8.92 -33.30 -0.01
CA VAL A 313 -7.99 -32.59 0.86
C VAL A 313 -8.45 -32.64 2.31
N GLN A 314 -9.73 -32.36 2.59
CA GLN A 314 -10.25 -32.42 3.96
C GLN A 314 -10.16 -33.83 4.54
N GLN A 315 -10.45 -34.86 3.77
CA GLN A 315 -10.33 -36.25 4.22
C GLN A 315 -8.89 -36.58 4.63
N ASN A 316 -7.91 -36.12 3.86
CA ASN A 316 -6.50 -36.29 4.19
C ASN A 316 -6.10 -35.49 5.44
N LEU A 317 -6.54 -34.23 5.57
CA LEU A 317 -6.29 -33.45 6.78
C LEU A 317 -6.86 -34.14 8.04
N ARG A 318 -8.02 -34.81 7.95
CA ARG A 318 -8.58 -35.61 9.05
C ARG A 318 -7.71 -36.84 9.35
N ALA A 319 -7.11 -37.46 8.34
CA ALA A 319 -6.18 -38.56 8.56
C ALA A 319 -4.87 -38.08 9.20
N TRP A 320 -4.37 -36.92 8.80
CA TRP A 320 -3.14 -36.32 9.33
C TRP A 320 -3.33 -35.78 10.75
N TRP A 321 -4.50 -35.18 11.04
CA TRP A 321 -4.85 -34.59 12.34
C TRP A 321 -6.21 -35.10 12.86
N PRO A 322 -6.32 -36.38 13.29
CA PRO A 322 -7.62 -37.00 13.64
C PRO A 322 -8.43 -36.30 14.72
N ASN A 323 -7.75 -35.65 15.68
CA ASN A 323 -8.38 -34.89 16.76
C ASN A 323 -8.33 -33.37 16.53
N GLY A 324 -7.99 -32.94 15.31
CA GLY A 324 -7.74 -31.53 14.98
C GLY A 324 -6.56 -30.92 15.75
N ALA A 325 -5.69 -31.74 16.32
CA ALA A 325 -4.56 -31.32 17.15
C ALA A 325 -3.24 -31.72 16.52
N ASN A 326 -2.16 -31.02 16.89
CA ASN A 326 -0.82 -31.40 16.49
C ASN A 326 -0.50 -32.84 16.98
N PRO A 327 -0.05 -33.77 16.12
CA PRO A 327 0.32 -35.12 16.53
C PRO A 327 1.51 -35.18 17.52
N SER A 328 2.19 -34.05 17.75
CA SER A 328 3.21 -33.83 18.79
C SER A 328 4.42 -34.76 18.69
N ASP A 329 4.73 -35.20 17.48
CA ASP A 329 5.89 -35.99 17.11
C ASP A 329 6.83 -35.19 16.17
N ASN A 330 7.90 -35.83 15.68
CA ASN A 330 8.82 -35.23 14.70
C ASN A 330 8.38 -35.53 13.25
N SER A 331 7.09 -35.73 13.00
CA SER A 331 6.56 -36.07 11.68
C SER A 331 6.37 -34.83 10.80
N TRP A 332 6.27 -35.03 9.48
CA TRP A 332 5.94 -33.95 8.55
C TRP A 332 4.53 -33.39 8.82
N GLN A 333 3.60 -34.19 9.36
CA GLN A 333 2.26 -33.77 9.76
C GLN A 333 2.31 -32.78 10.94
N ALA A 334 3.20 -33.01 11.91
CA ALA A 334 3.46 -32.07 13.00
C ALA A 334 4.13 -30.79 12.51
N THR A 335 5.09 -30.91 11.57
CA THR A 335 5.74 -29.76 10.92
C THR A 335 4.73 -28.90 10.17
N LEU A 336 3.86 -29.52 9.35
CA LEU A 336 2.81 -28.82 8.63
C LEU A 336 1.85 -28.12 9.60
N PHE A 337 1.38 -28.82 10.64
CA PHE A 337 0.47 -28.24 11.63
C PHE A 337 1.07 -26.98 12.28
N ASN A 338 2.32 -27.07 12.75
CA ASN A 338 3.00 -25.93 13.36
C ASN A 338 3.16 -24.76 12.37
N GLY A 339 3.41 -25.07 11.10
CA GLY A 339 3.64 -24.09 10.05
C GLY A 339 2.39 -23.32 9.60
N ILE A 340 1.24 -23.99 9.50
CA ILE A 340 0.01 -23.37 8.92
C ILE A 340 -1.16 -23.23 9.89
N VAL A 341 -1.18 -23.96 11.00
CA VAL A 341 -2.26 -23.90 12.01
C VAL A 341 -1.80 -23.13 13.25
N GLY A 342 -0.59 -23.43 13.75
CA GLY A 342 0.01 -22.78 14.90
C GLY A 342 0.45 -23.75 16.01
N GLY A 343 0.68 -23.21 17.20
CA GLY A 343 1.29 -23.93 18.33
C GLY A 343 0.35 -24.90 19.06
N ALA A 344 0.82 -25.40 20.22
CA ALA A 344 0.15 -26.49 20.97
C ALA A 344 -1.32 -26.22 21.36
N SER A 345 -1.71 -24.96 21.54
CA SER A 345 -3.08 -24.55 21.86
C SER A 345 -3.99 -24.48 20.63
N ALA A 346 -3.45 -24.46 19.41
CA ALA A 346 -4.28 -24.37 18.21
C ALA A 346 -5.01 -25.69 17.93
N ARG A 347 -6.22 -25.58 17.38
CA ARG A 347 -7.08 -26.70 17.01
C ARG A 347 -7.74 -26.44 15.66
N VAL A 348 -7.85 -27.49 14.85
CA VAL A 348 -8.53 -27.52 13.57
C VAL A 348 -9.93 -28.09 13.77
N PHE A 349 -10.95 -27.32 13.40
CA PHE A 349 -12.35 -27.73 13.40
C PHE A 349 -12.83 -27.86 11.96
N PHE A 350 -13.10 -29.09 11.52
CA PHE A 350 -13.45 -29.37 10.13
C PHE A 350 -14.89 -28.98 9.79
N GLU A 351 -15.09 -28.42 8.59
CA GLU A 351 -16.39 -27.98 8.08
C GLU A 351 -16.98 -29.04 7.14
N ASP A 352 -17.87 -29.90 7.65
CA ASP A 352 -18.44 -31.03 6.88
C ASP A 352 -19.20 -30.60 5.62
N SER A 353 -19.86 -29.44 5.67
CA SER A 353 -20.65 -28.92 4.55
C SER A 353 -19.80 -28.32 3.42
N LEU A 354 -18.50 -28.12 3.65
CA LEU A 354 -17.57 -27.46 2.74
C LEU A 354 -18.19 -26.18 2.15
N PRO A 355 -18.52 -25.16 2.95
CA PRO A 355 -19.14 -23.96 2.43
C PRO A 355 -18.16 -23.18 1.54
N SER A 356 -18.68 -22.45 0.56
CA SER A 356 -17.88 -21.44 -0.13
C SER A 356 -17.51 -20.31 0.84
N PRO A 357 -16.42 -19.55 0.61
CA PRO A 357 -16.04 -18.42 1.46
C PRO A 357 -17.20 -17.43 1.68
N ALA A 358 -18.01 -17.14 0.66
CA ALA A 358 -19.19 -16.28 0.79
C ALA A 358 -20.27 -16.90 1.69
N ASN A 359 -20.56 -18.20 1.56
CA ASN A 359 -21.56 -18.88 2.38
C ASN A 359 -21.10 -19.08 3.84
N TYR A 360 -19.80 -19.21 4.07
CA TYR A 360 -19.23 -19.26 5.41
C TYR A 360 -19.31 -17.90 6.11
N THR A 361 -18.97 -16.81 5.41
CA THR A 361 -18.85 -15.48 6.01
C THR A 361 -20.16 -14.72 6.13
N SER A 362 -21.04 -14.80 5.12
CA SER A 362 -22.27 -13.97 5.06
C SER A 362 -23.22 -14.12 6.25
N PRO A 363 -23.44 -15.31 6.86
CA PRO A 363 -24.29 -15.44 8.04
C PRO A 363 -23.66 -14.86 9.32
N ILE A 364 -22.35 -14.63 9.31
CA ILE A 364 -21.56 -14.18 10.47
C ILE A 364 -21.35 -12.66 10.40
N ARG A 365 -20.77 -12.18 9.30
CA ARG A 365 -20.44 -10.77 9.07
C ARG A 365 -20.54 -10.44 7.59
N THR A 366 -21.50 -9.60 7.24
CA THR A 366 -21.61 -9.07 5.87
C THR A 366 -20.89 -7.74 5.78
N ILE A 367 -19.96 -7.62 4.84
CA ILE A 367 -19.34 -6.34 4.47
C ILE A 367 -20.15 -5.78 3.30
N PRO A 368 -20.69 -4.55 3.40
CA PRO A 368 -21.45 -3.94 2.31
C PRO A 368 -20.66 -3.84 1.01
N ALA A 369 -21.36 -3.85 -0.13
CA ALA A 369 -20.71 -3.62 -1.41
C ALA A 369 -20.08 -2.22 -1.44
N ILE A 370 -18.81 -2.14 -1.87
CA ILE A 370 -18.00 -0.91 -1.85
C ILE A 370 -18.71 0.21 -2.61
N ASP A 371 -19.17 -0.07 -3.84
CA ASP A 371 -19.83 0.91 -4.72
C ASP A 371 -21.24 1.31 -4.25
N ALA A 372 -21.85 0.56 -3.34
CA ALA A 372 -23.18 0.85 -2.81
C ALA A 372 -23.13 1.59 -1.45
N THR A 373 -21.94 1.78 -0.90
CA THR A 373 -21.77 2.39 0.43
C THR A 373 -21.59 3.89 0.28
N ALA A 374 -22.47 4.67 0.92
CA ALA A 374 -22.27 6.10 1.04
C ALA A 374 -21.03 6.38 1.91
N THR A 375 -20.10 7.18 1.38
CA THR A 375 -18.89 7.61 2.07
C THR A 375 -18.82 9.11 2.17
N CYS A 376 -18.14 9.59 3.20
CA CYS A 376 -17.96 11.01 3.46
C CYS A 376 -17.16 11.69 2.34
N LEU A 377 -16.10 11.02 1.89
CA LEU A 377 -15.26 11.47 0.78
C LEU A 377 -15.46 10.55 -0.43
N PRO A 378 -15.40 11.08 -1.66
CA PRO A 378 -15.54 10.28 -2.86
C PRO A 378 -14.36 9.31 -3.02
N ALA A 379 -14.65 8.14 -3.60
CA ALA A 379 -13.62 7.16 -3.88
C ALA A 379 -12.48 7.75 -4.71
N ARG A 380 -11.23 7.39 -4.39
CA ARG A 380 -10.03 7.81 -5.14
C ARG A 380 -9.79 6.85 -6.29
N ARG A 381 -9.82 7.39 -7.51
CA ARG A 381 -9.69 6.68 -8.79
C ARG A 381 -8.21 6.45 -9.10
N TRP A 382 -7.72 5.27 -8.74
CA TRP A 382 -6.37 4.80 -9.03
C TRP A 382 -6.29 4.31 -10.48
N CYS A 383 -5.48 4.97 -11.29
CA CYS A 383 -5.23 4.53 -12.66
C CYS A 383 -4.22 3.37 -12.70
N THR A 384 -4.49 2.36 -13.52
CA THR A 384 -3.63 1.19 -13.73
C THR A 384 -3.32 1.02 -15.22
N ILE A 385 -2.20 0.40 -15.58
CA ILE A 385 -1.70 0.33 -16.96
C ILE A 385 -1.67 -1.09 -17.55
N SER A 386 -2.14 -2.09 -16.80
CA SER A 386 -2.27 -3.47 -17.29
C SER A 386 -3.41 -4.22 -16.59
N THR A 387 -3.83 -5.34 -17.17
CA THR A 387 -4.88 -6.19 -16.57
C THR A 387 -4.43 -6.79 -15.23
N LEU A 388 -3.14 -7.11 -15.07
CA LEU A 388 -2.61 -7.60 -13.80
C LEU A 388 -2.53 -6.50 -12.75
N GLU A 389 -2.16 -5.27 -13.12
CA GLU A 389 -2.25 -4.13 -12.20
C GLU A 389 -3.68 -3.84 -11.78
N GLN A 390 -4.64 -3.86 -12.72
CA GLN A 390 -6.06 -3.69 -12.42
C GLN A 390 -6.55 -4.77 -11.44
N THR A 391 -6.09 -6.01 -11.61
CA THR A 391 -6.41 -7.12 -10.70
C THR A 391 -5.80 -6.89 -9.32
N LYS A 392 -4.51 -6.56 -9.22
CA LYS A 392 -3.84 -6.22 -7.94
C LYS A 392 -4.54 -5.05 -7.25
N CYS A 393 -4.93 -4.01 -8.00
CA CYS A 393 -5.68 -2.87 -7.49
C CYS A 393 -7.04 -3.29 -6.92
N SER A 394 -7.76 -4.22 -7.57
CA SER A 394 -9.04 -4.74 -7.05
C SER A 394 -8.86 -5.44 -5.69
N TRP A 395 -7.80 -6.22 -5.53
CA TRP A 395 -7.47 -6.85 -4.24
C TRP A 395 -7.09 -5.83 -3.17
N VAL A 396 -6.25 -4.84 -3.50
CA VAL A 396 -5.92 -3.73 -2.58
C VAL A 396 -7.18 -2.98 -2.18
N ARG A 397 -8.06 -2.66 -3.14
CA ARG A 397 -9.35 -2.00 -2.93
C ARG A 397 -10.22 -2.78 -1.95
N ALA A 398 -10.37 -4.09 -2.14
CA ALA A 398 -11.19 -4.94 -1.28
C ALA A 398 -10.60 -5.09 0.12
N SER A 399 -9.28 -5.28 0.22
CA SER A 399 -8.58 -5.40 1.49
C SER A 399 -8.63 -4.10 2.30
N ALA A 400 -8.32 -2.97 1.68
CA ALA A 400 -8.41 -1.64 2.29
C ALA A 400 -9.84 -1.37 2.80
N TYR A 401 -10.84 -1.69 1.98
CA TYR A 401 -12.22 -1.54 2.39
C TYR A 401 -12.59 -2.52 3.53
N SER A 402 -12.14 -3.78 3.52
CA SER A 402 -12.39 -4.72 4.62
C SER A 402 -11.87 -4.19 5.95
N LEU A 403 -10.67 -3.59 5.95
CA LEU A 403 -10.10 -2.96 7.14
C LEU A 403 -10.75 -1.61 7.51
N GLY A 404 -11.60 -1.04 6.65
CA GLY A 404 -12.28 0.23 6.89
C GLY A 404 -11.39 1.45 6.69
N LEU A 405 -10.46 1.36 5.73
CA LEU A 405 -9.64 2.49 5.31
C LEU A 405 -10.46 3.42 4.40
N GLU A 406 -10.29 4.72 4.59
CA GLU A 406 -11.00 5.79 3.89
C GLU A 406 -9.99 6.77 3.26
N PRO A 407 -10.34 7.47 2.16
CA PRO A 407 -11.52 7.21 1.31
C PRO A 407 -11.41 5.86 0.56
N PRO A 408 -12.51 5.32 0.00
CA PRO A 408 -12.47 4.08 -0.75
C PRO A 408 -11.64 4.23 -2.03
N ILE A 409 -11.17 3.10 -2.56
CA ILE A 409 -10.42 3.06 -3.83
C ILE A 409 -11.36 2.65 -4.97
N SER A 410 -11.14 3.21 -6.16
CA SER A 410 -11.72 2.74 -7.43
C SER A 410 -10.59 2.56 -8.44
N CYS A 411 -10.59 1.47 -9.19
CA CYS A 411 -9.48 1.09 -10.08
C CYS A 411 -9.87 1.31 -11.54
N GLN A 412 -9.05 2.05 -12.31
CA GLN A 412 -9.31 2.39 -13.71
C GLN A 412 -8.16 1.99 -14.62
N GLN A 413 -8.38 1.00 -15.48
CA GLN A 413 -7.35 0.55 -16.41
C GLN A 413 -7.23 1.46 -17.64
N ARG A 414 -6.00 1.78 -18.03
CA ARG A 414 -5.63 2.42 -19.30
C ARG A 414 -4.52 1.63 -20.01
N PRO A 415 -4.27 1.89 -21.30
CA PRO A 415 -3.25 1.16 -22.05
C PRO A 415 -1.80 1.45 -21.65
N ASN A 416 -1.53 2.65 -21.12
CA ASN A 416 -0.18 3.09 -20.76
C ASN A 416 -0.21 4.24 -19.75
N ILE A 417 0.97 4.60 -19.25
CA ILE A 417 1.14 5.64 -18.22
C ILE A 417 0.76 7.04 -18.72
N LEU A 418 1.02 7.38 -19.99
CA LEU A 418 0.71 8.70 -20.54
C LEU A 418 -0.80 8.95 -20.57
N GLU A 419 -1.59 7.92 -20.90
CA GLU A 419 -3.06 7.96 -20.80
C GLU A 419 -3.53 8.14 -19.35
N CYS A 420 -2.86 7.51 -18.37
CA CYS A 420 -3.15 7.78 -16.96
C CYS A 420 -2.86 9.23 -16.56
N LEU A 421 -1.71 9.78 -16.97
CA LEU A 421 -1.38 11.18 -16.67
C LEU A 421 -2.38 12.14 -17.31
N ASN A 422 -2.81 11.86 -18.55
CA ASN A 422 -3.85 12.61 -19.24
C ASN A 422 -5.20 12.53 -18.50
N ASP A 423 -5.59 11.35 -18.06
CA ASP A 423 -6.85 11.16 -17.34
C ASP A 423 -6.87 11.83 -15.97
N ILE A 424 -5.74 11.94 -15.29
CA ILE A 424 -5.64 12.70 -14.02
C ILE A 424 -5.80 14.20 -14.28
N ARG A 425 -5.16 14.69 -15.34
CA ARG A 425 -5.28 16.08 -15.78
C ARG A 425 -6.74 16.44 -16.12
N GLU A 426 -7.42 15.55 -16.84
CA GLU A 426 -8.79 15.75 -17.35
C GLU A 426 -9.89 15.26 -16.39
N ASP A 427 -9.56 15.02 -15.12
CA ASP A 427 -10.53 14.61 -14.10
C ASP A 427 -11.28 13.31 -14.35
N ARG A 428 -10.64 12.37 -15.05
CA ARG A 428 -11.15 11.01 -15.26
C ARG A 428 -10.56 10.02 -14.26
N ALA A 429 -9.32 10.25 -13.82
CA ALA A 429 -8.64 9.55 -12.72
C ALA A 429 -8.14 10.55 -11.67
N ASP A 430 -7.71 10.05 -10.51
CA ASP A 430 -7.22 10.89 -9.41
C ASP A 430 -5.71 10.74 -9.20
N PHE A 431 -5.17 9.53 -9.29
CA PHE A 431 -3.73 9.31 -9.08
C PHE A 431 -3.18 8.07 -9.78
N VAL A 432 -1.86 8.05 -9.97
CA VAL A 432 -1.10 6.91 -10.48
C VAL A 432 0.32 6.94 -9.92
N THR A 433 0.94 5.77 -9.76
CA THR A 433 2.38 5.68 -9.52
C THR A 433 3.11 5.81 -10.86
N SER A 434 3.99 6.79 -10.94
CA SER A 434 4.77 7.13 -12.12
C SER A 434 6.25 6.85 -11.86
N LYS A 435 6.92 6.17 -12.81
CA LYS A 435 8.38 6.03 -12.77
C LYS A 435 9.03 7.42 -12.83
N SER A 436 10.21 7.58 -12.23
CA SER A 436 10.96 8.85 -12.22
C SER A 436 11.20 9.45 -13.62
N ASN A 437 11.15 8.62 -14.66
CA ASN A 437 11.30 9.04 -16.05
C ASN A 437 10.17 9.95 -16.55
N TYR A 438 8.95 9.81 -16.03
CA TYR A 438 7.82 10.62 -16.51
C TYR A 438 7.61 11.89 -15.66
N GLY A 439 8.42 12.12 -14.63
CA GLY A 439 8.22 13.25 -13.71
C GLY A 439 8.27 14.63 -14.37
N TYR A 440 9.08 14.79 -15.43
CA TYR A 440 9.10 15.98 -16.27
C TYR A 440 7.76 16.18 -17.00
N LEU A 441 7.31 15.16 -17.72
CA LEU A 441 6.09 15.20 -18.52
C LEU A 441 4.87 15.40 -17.62
N ALA A 442 4.81 14.68 -16.48
CA ALA A 442 3.77 14.82 -15.47
C ALA A 442 3.61 16.29 -15.05
N ARG A 443 4.72 17.00 -14.79
CA ARG A 443 4.69 18.41 -14.38
C ARG A 443 4.46 19.38 -15.54
N GLN A 444 5.18 19.24 -16.64
CA GLN A 444 5.23 20.26 -17.69
C GLN A 444 4.15 20.08 -18.77
N HIS A 445 3.88 18.84 -19.17
CA HIS A 445 2.86 18.54 -20.16
C HIS A 445 1.48 18.31 -19.51
N TYR A 446 1.42 17.47 -18.48
CA TYR A 446 0.16 17.06 -17.84
C TYR A 446 -0.27 17.96 -16.67
N GLN A 447 0.57 18.91 -16.24
CA GLN A 447 0.25 19.88 -15.17
C GLN A 447 -0.14 19.20 -13.84
N LEU A 448 0.55 18.11 -13.50
CA LEU A 448 0.39 17.33 -12.28
C LEU A 448 1.43 17.71 -11.21
N SER A 449 1.24 17.20 -10.00
CA SER A 449 2.17 17.36 -8.87
C SER A 449 2.35 16.04 -8.11
N PRO A 450 3.53 15.80 -7.51
CA PRO A 450 3.72 14.66 -6.63
C PRO A 450 2.89 14.80 -5.35
N VAL A 451 2.30 13.70 -4.89
CA VAL A 451 1.70 13.57 -3.54
C VAL A 451 2.58 12.73 -2.61
N LYS A 452 3.30 11.74 -3.14
CA LYS A 452 4.27 10.92 -2.41
C LYS A 452 5.45 10.56 -3.32
N LEU A 453 6.62 10.34 -2.73
CA LEU A 453 7.76 9.72 -3.37
C LEU A 453 7.94 8.30 -2.84
N VAL A 454 8.43 7.39 -3.69
CA VAL A 454 8.79 6.04 -3.24
C VAL A 454 10.06 6.11 -2.39
N GLN A 455 10.05 5.45 -1.23
CA GLN A 455 11.26 5.18 -0.46
C GLN A 455 11.89 3.90 -0.97
N ASN A 456 13.19 3.94 -1.28
CA ASN A 456 13.96 2.77 -1.70
C ASN A 456 14.96 2.34 -0.62
N SER A 457 15.34 1.07 -0.64
CA SER A 457 16.33 0.53 0.30
C SER A 457 17.72 1.12 0.07
N ARG A 458 18.32 1.69 1.12
CA ARG A 458 19.70 2.21 1.11
C ARG A 458 20.76 1.11 0.98
N SER A 459 20.41 -0.16 1.24
CA SER A 459 21.35 -1.28 1.10
C SER A 459 21.57 -1.71 -0.35
N SER A 460 20.75 -1.23 -1.29
CA SER A 460 20.84 -1.59 -2.70
C SER A 460 20.86 -0.35 -3.58
N SER A 461 22.03 -0.01 -4.12
CA SER A 461 22.18 1.14 -5.02
C SER A 461 21.37 0.97 -6.33
N SER A 462 21.02 -0.26 -6.72
CA SER A 462 20.17 -0.53 -7.88
C SER A 462 18.69 -0.21 -7.64
N ALA A 463 18.28 0.00 -6.39
CA ALA A 463 16.91 0.37 -6.04
C ALA A 463 16.57 1.84 -6.34
N PHE A 464 17.59 2.68 -6.58
CA PHE A 464 17.43 4.09 -6.94
C PHE A 464 17.62 4.31 -8.43
N SER A 465 17.17 5.44 -8.97
CA SER A 465 17.52 5.91 -10.31
C SER A 465 18.87 6.63 -10.29
N ARG A 466 19.80 6.21 -11.17
CA ARG A 466 21.21 6.65 -11.21
C ARG A 466 21.55 6.98 -12.65
N VAL A 467 21.81 8.25 -12.96
CA VAL A 467 22.08 8.70 -14.33
C VAL A 467 23.56 9.03 -14.49
N ALA A 468 24.17 8.57 -15.58
CA ALA A 468 25.51 8.96 -16.00
C ALA A 468 25.52 9.42 -17.46
N ALA A 469 26.55 10.21 -17.82
CA ALA A 469 26.90 10.48 -19.21
C ALA A 469 28.08 9.60 -19.61
N PHE A 470 28.00 8.99 -20.78
CA PHE A 470 29.08 8.20 -21.37
C PHE A 470 29.48 8.76 -22.73
N VAL A 471 30.78 8.80 -22.97
CA VAL A 471 31.39 9.14 -24.26
C VAL A 471 32.24 7.97 -24.72
N LYS A 472 32.56 7.92 -26.01
CA LYS A 472 33.54 6.95 -26.52
C LYS A 472 34.91 7.26 -25.94
N GLU A 473 35.68 6.23 -25.56
CA GLU A 473 37.03 6.41 -25.03
C GLU A 473 37.93 7.11 -26.05
N SER A 474 37.77 6.82 -27.35
CA SER A 474 38.48 7.51 -28.41
C SER A 474 38.17 9.02 -28.46
N SER A 475 36.95 9.44 -28.15
CA SER A 475 36.59 10.85 -28.03
C SER A 475 37.10 11.47 -26.74
N ALA A 476 37.07 10.73 -25.63
CA ALA A 476 37.56 11.17 -24.31
C ALA A 476 39.06 11.49 -24.32
N GLN A 477 39.85 10.71 -25.07
CA GLN A 477 41.30 10.91 -25.21
C GLN A 477 41.66 12.09 -26.12
N ASN A 478 40.76 12.52 -27.00
CA ASN A 478 41.06 13.50 -28.04
C ASN A 478 40.42 14.86 -27.76
N ASN A 479 39.09 14.93 -27.73
CA ASN A 479 38.37 16.21 -27.84
C ASN A 479 37.19 16.38 -26.86
N VAL A 480 36.72 15.32 -26.18
CA VAL A 480 35.58 15.40 -25.24
C VAL A 480 36.05 15.15 -23.81
N THR A 481 36.51 16.21 -23.15
CA THR A 481 37.02 16.15 -21.77
C THR A 481 36.11 16.79 -20.74
N ARG A 482 35.16 17.61 -21.21
CA ARG A 482 34.23 18.42 -20.41
C ARG A 482 32.93 18.65 -21.19
N PHE A 483 31.84 19.01 -20.51
CA PHE A 483 30.52 19.20 -21.12
C PHE A 483 30.50 20.26 -22.22
N GLU A 484 31.34 21.30 -22.14
CA GLU A 484 31.44 22.35 -23.17
C GLU A 484 31.87 21.79 -24.52
N ASN A 485 32.63 20.69 -24.54
CA ASN A 485 33.06 20.03 -25.78
C ASN A 485 31.92 19.31 -26.50
N LEU A 486 30.77 19.13 -25.85
CA LEU A 486 29.61 18.46 -26.44
C LEU A 486 28.75 19.41 -27.31
N ARG A 487 29.03 20.72 -27.30
CA ARG A 487 28.30 21.68 -28.13
C ARG A 487 28.49 21.34 -29.62
N GLY A 488 27.38 21.28 -30.35
CA GLY A 488 27.38 20.92 -31.77
C GLY A 488 27.71 19.45 -32.06
N THR A 489 27.73 18.59 -31.04
CA THR A 489 27.83 17.14 -31.24
C THR A 489 26.44 16.50 -31.33
N LYS A 490 26.39 15.17 -31.51
CA LYS A 490 25.13 14.40 -31.46
C LYS A 490 24.98 13.60 -30.17
N ALA A 491 23.81 13.68 -29.55
CA ALA A 491 23.53 13.06 -28.25
C ALA A 491 22.44 11.98 -28.30
N CYS A 492 22.54 11.03 -27.39
CA CYS A 492 21.60 9.91 -27.24
C CYS A 492 20.91 9.95 -25.87
N PHE A 493 19.59 9.86 -25.87
CA PHE A 493 18.75 9.80 -24.68
C PHE A 493 17.76 8.62 -24.79
N PRO A 494 17.41 7.95 -23.67
CA PRO A 494 16.43 6.87 -23.67
C PRO A 494 15.06 7.31 -24.16
N GLU A 495 14.66 8.52 -23.77
CA GLU A 495 13.35 9.11 -24.05
C GLU A 495 13.40 10.63 -23.79
N TYR A 496 12.63 11.38 -24.57
CA TYR A 496 12.41 12.81 -24.34
C TYR A 496 11.69 13.05 -23.02
N GLY A 497 12.19 14.01 -22.23
CA GLY A 497 11.64 14.30 -20.90
C GLY A 497 11.97 13.25 -19.82
N GLY A 498 12.65 12.17 -20.18
CA GLY A 498 13.14 11.16 -19.23
C GLY A 498 14.07 11.74 -18.16
N ILE A 499 14.31 10.98 -17.08
CA ILE A 499 15.17 11.45 -15.97
C ILE A 499 16.60 11.75 -16.44
N ALA A 500 17.11 11.00 -17.43
CA ALA A 500 18.43 11.23 -18.02
C ALA A 500 18.50 12.53 -18.83
N TYR A 501 17.41 12.86 -19.54
CA TYR A 501 17.27 14.11 -20.27
C TYR A 501 17.27 15.31 -19.31
N VAL A 502 16.46 15.25 -18.24
CA VAL A 502 16.41 16.29 -17.21
C VAL A 502 17.74 16.44 -16.48
N ALA A 503 18.40 15.33 -16.12
CA ALA A 503 19.69 15.36 -15.45
C ALA A 503 20.78 16.07 -16.27
N PHE A 504 20.79 15.86 -17.60
CA PHE A 504 21.68 16.60 -18.49
C PHE A 504 21.36 18.10 -18.47
N VAL A 505 20.11 18.48 -18.70
CA VAL A 505 19.72 19.90 -18.75
C VAL A 505 20.08 20.61 -17.45
N ARG A 506 19.75 20.02 -16.29
CA ARG A 506 20.09 20.58 -14.98
C ARG A 506 21.60 20.70 -14.78
N THR A 507 22.37 19.67 -15.13
CA THR A 507 23.84 19.73 -15.05
C THR A 507 24.40 20.83 -15.95
N ALA A 508 23.88 20.97 -17.18
CA ALA A 508 24.32 22.00 -18.12
C ALA A 508 23.96 23.43 -17.66
N GLN A 509 22.80 23.61 -17.02
CA GLN A 509 22.38 24.88 -16.40
C GLN A 509 23.25 25.24 -15.19
N GLU A 510 23.51 24.30 -14.28
CA GLU A 510 24.40 24.48 -13.12
C GLU A 510 25.82 24.87 -13.54
N ARG A 511 26.24 24.44 -14.73
CA ARG A 511 27.55 24.74 -15.31
C ARG A 511 27.59 26.03 -16.12
N GLY A 512 26.45 26.68 -16.35
CA GLY A 512 26.36 27.86 -17.22
C GLY A 512 26.63 27.57 -18.70
N ILE A 513 26.51 26.31 -19.13
CA ILE A 513 26.69 25.89 -20.53
C ILE A 513 25.39 26.10 -21.32
N ILE A 514 24.26 25.92 -20.64
CA ILE A 514 22.91 26.29 -21.07
C ILE A 514 22.42 27.39 -20.12
N SER A 515 21.56 28.29 -20.61
CA SER A 515 21.00 29.36 -19.79
C SER A 515 20.27 28.80 -18.55
N PRO A 516 20.56 29.31 -17.34
CA PRO A 516 19.89 28.88 -16.11
C PRO A 516 18.43 29.33 -16.01
N SER A 517 17.96 30.18 -16.93
CA SER A 517 16.56 30.64 -17.03
C SER A 517 15.78 30.01 -18.17
N GLU A 518 16.39 29.11 -18.96
CA GLU A 518 15.70 28.44 -20.06
C GLU A 518 14.70 27.41 -19.53
N CYS A 519 13.41 27.67 -19.76
CA CYS A 519 12.29 26.84 -19.33
C CYS A 519 11.85 25.82 -20.38
N ASP A 520 12.17 26.06 -21.66
CA ASP A 520 11.91 25.13 -22.75
C ASP A 520 13.08 24.14 -22.87
N TYR A 521 12.92 22.99 -22.22
CA TYR A 521 13.97 21.96 -22.26
C TYR A 521 14.10 21.28 -23.62
N ALA A 522 13.12 21.40 -24.53
CA ALA A 522 13.31 20.97 -25.91
C ALA A 522 14.31 21.89 -26.61
N ARG A 523 14.13 23.21 -26.47
CA ARG A 523 15.06 24.22 -26.98
C ARG A 523 16.46 24.09 -26.36
N ALA A 524 16.53 23.96 -25.04
CA ALA A 524 17.79 23.86 -24.30
C ALA A 524 18.73 22.78 -24.89
N VAL A 525 18.19 21.60 -25.19
CA VAL A 525 18.96 20.49 -25.76
C VAL A 525 19.11 20.65 -27.27
N GLY A 526 18.04 21.04 -27.98
CA GLY A 526 18.01 21.14 -29.42
C GLY A 526 18.86 22.27 -30.02
N GLU A 527 19.18 23.31 -29.25
CA GLU A 527 20.13 24.36 -29.65
C GLU A 527 21.57 24.07 -29.19
N PHE A 528 21.74 23.17 -28.22
CA PHE A 528 23.06 22.80 -27.72
C PHE A 528 23.74 21.74 -28.58
N PHE A 529 22.98 20.76 -29.08
CA PHE A 529 23.44 19.70 -29.96
C PHE A 529 23.03 19.94 -31.41
N ASP A 530 23.88 19.54 -32.37
CA ASP A 530 23.54 19.61 -33.81
C ASP A 530 22.52 18.53 -34.22
N GLY A 531 22.27 17.56 -33.33
CA GLY A 531 21.21 16.58 -33.46
C GLY A 531 21.15 15.69 -32.21
N ALA A 532 19.98 15.16 -31.89
CA ALA A 532 19.85 14.19 -30.83
C ALA A 532 18.95 13.03 -31.24
N CYS A 533 19.02 11.94 -30.47
CA CYS A 533 17.96 10.96 -30.40
C CYS A 533 17.33 11.03 -29.02
N ALA A 534 16.17 11.68 -28.94
CA ALA A 534 15.28 11.73 -27.79
C ALA A 534 13.91 11.22 -28.26
N PRO A 535 13.69 9.89 -28.24
CA PRO A 535 12.44 9.26 -28.65
C PRO A 535 11.22 9.92 -27.98
N GLY A 536 10.13 10.10 -28.74
CA GLY A 536 8.90 10.75 -28.26
C GLY A 536 8.87 12.26 -28.40
N ALA A 537 9.98 12.95 -28.73
CA ALA A 537 10.01 14.42 -28.77
C ALA A 537 9.04 15.08 -29.79
N LEU A 538 8.54 14.33 -30.77
CA LEU A 538 7.54 14.77 -31.75
C LEU A 538 6.13 14.21 -31.49
N ASP A 539 5.96 13.41 -30.45
CA ASP A 539 4.67 12.83 -30.07
C ASP A 539 3.82 13.88 -29.32
N ALA A 540 2.53 13.94 -29.63
CA ALA A 540 1.61 14.87 -28.98
C ALA A 540 1.48 14.60 -27.46
N ALA A 541 1.65 13.35 -27.02
CA ALA A 541 1.61 12.95 -25.61
C ALA A 541 2.86 13.41 -24.82
N HIS A 542 3.90 13.86 -25.51
CA HIS A 542 5.13 14.41 -24.93
C HIS A 542 5.28 15.92 -25.21
N ALA A 543 4.60 16.45 -26.22
CA ALA A 543 4.76 17.81 -26.73
C ALA A 543 4.31 18.89 -25.74
N LEU A 544 5.20 19.81 -25.36
CA LEU A 544 4.86 20.92 -24.47
C LEU A 544 3.97 21.94 -25.18
N SER A 545 2.78 22.19 -24.64
CA SER A 545 1.78 23.10 -25.23
C SER A 545 2.26 24.55 -25.43
N GLN A 546 3.36 24.96 -24.79
CA GLN A 546 3.88 26.32 -24.82
C GLN A 546 5.23 26.46 -25.57
N SER A 547 5.79 25.39 -26.12
CA SER A 547 7.07 25.48 -26.84
C SER A 547 6.88 26.06 -28.24
N SER A 548 7.65 27.09 -28.57
CA SER A 548 7.78 27.61 -29.94
C SER A 548 8.97 27.01 -30.70
N PHE A 549 9.71 26.09 -30.07
CA PHE A 549 10.88 25.45 -30.67
C PHE A 549 10.48 24.28 -31.55
N ASN A 550 11.13 24.12 -32.71
CA ASN A 550 10.94 22.95 -33.56
C ASN A 550 11.74 21.77 -33.02
N ALA A 551 11.05 20.86 -32.32
CA ALA A 551 11.66 19.69 -31.69
C ALA A 551 12.23 18.64 -32.67
N THR A 552 12.16 18.83 -34.00
CA THR A 552 12.69 17.86 -34.99
C THR A 552 14.17 17.55 -34.77
N THR A 553 14.98 18.54 -34.38
CA THR A 553 16.42 18.34 -34.06
C THR A 553 16.65 17.28 -32.99
N LEU A 554 15.69 17.06 -32.09
CA LEU A 554 15.77 16.07 -31.02
C LEU A 554 15.62 14.63 -31.51
N CYS A 555 15.24 14.42 -32.77
CA CYS A 555 15.02 13.09 -33.34
C CYS A 555 15.95 12.77 -34.51
N THR A 556 16.77 13.72 -34.99
CA THR A 556 17.58 13.55 -36.22
C THR A 556 18.67 12.49 -36.10
N ALA A 557 19.07 12.09 -34.89
CA ALA A 557 20.00 11.00 -34.66
C ALA A 557 19.31 9.64 -34.41
N CYS A 558 17.99 9.60 -34.26
CA CYS A 558 17.25 8.35 -34.08
C CYS A 558 17.21 7.53 -35.38
N ARG A 559 17.13 6.21 -35.25
CA ARG A 559 17.12 5.28 -36.39
C ARG A 559 15.93 4.33 -36.33
N PRO A 560 15.20 4.15 -37.44
CA PRO A 560 14.12 3.18 -37.48
C PRO A 560 14.67 1.75 -37.40
N THR A 561 13.95 0.85 -36.74
CA THR A 561 14.33 -0.57 -36.64
C THR A 561 14.28 -1.26 -38.01
N VAL A 562 13.42 -0.78 -38.92
CA VAL A 562 13.31 -1.25 -40.30
C VAL A 562 13.47 -0.08 -41.26
N THR A 563 14.44 -0.17 -42.16
CA THR A 563 14.61 0.78 -43.27
C THR A 563 13.79 0.29 -44.47
N ILE A 564 12.70 0.99 -44.80
CA ILE A 564 11.90 0.68 -46.00
C ILE A 564 12.55 1.36 -47.20
N VAL A 565 13.01 0.54 -48.16
CA VAL A 565 13.53 1.02 -49.45
C VAL A 565 12.44 1.85 -50.15
N GLY A 566 12.66 3.15 -50.32
CA GLY A 566 11.77 4.05 -51.07
C GLY A 566 10.98 5.08 -50.26
N ASN A 567 11.09 5.12 -48.93
CA ASN A 567 10.56 6.21 -48.09
C ASN A 567 11.72 6.89 -47.32
N TYR A 568 11.94 8.18 -47.56
CA TYR A 568 13.18 8.92 -47.27
C TYR A 568 13.19 9.71 -45.95
N SER A 569 12.39 9.34 -44.95
CA SER A 569 12.65 9.86 -43.60
C SER A 569 13.79 9.04 -42.99
N ASP A 570 15.02 9.57 -43.05
CA ASP A 570 16.24 8.94 -42.49
C ASP A 570 16.22 8.78 -40.95
N PHE A 571 15.15 9.26 -40.29
CA PHE A 571 14.98 9.19 -38.85
C PHE A 571 13.54 8.85 -38.46
N THR A 572 13.39 8.32 -37.25
CA THR A 572 12.11 8.09 -36.57
C THR A 572 12.10 8.89 -35.27
N CYS A 573 10.93 9.09 -34.65
CA CYS A 573 10.87 9.62 -33.29
C CYS A 573 9.87 8.89 -32.39
N THR A 574 9.51 7.67 -32.75
CA THR A 574 8.61 6.88 -31.91
C THR A 574 9.32 6.46 -30.62
N TRP A 575 8.55 6.30 -29.55
CA TRP A 575 9.02 5.95 -28.21
C TRP A 575 8.79 4.46 -27.90
N ASP A 576 8.99 3.61 -28.91
CA ASP A 576 8.87 2.15 -28.81
C ASP A 576 10.07 1.48 -29.46
N TYR A 577 10.53 0.38 -28.88
CA TYR A 577 11.69 -0.35 -29.40
C TYR A 577 11.40 -1.05 -30.74
N SER A 578 10.12 -1.38 -31.02
CA SER A 578 9.74 -2.04 -32.28
C SER A 578 9.96 -1.17 -33.51
N SER A 579 9.89 0.15 -33.36
CA SER A 579 9.99 1.10 -34.46
C SER A 579 11.22 2.00 -34.37
N ASN A 580 11.79 2.21 -33.17
CA ASN A 580 12.99 3.01 -32.93
C ASN A 580 14.10 2.20 -32.28
N LEU A 581 15.17 1.95 -33.05
CA LEU A 581 16.34 1.17 -32.61
C LEU A 581 17.03 1.78 -31.38
N TYR A 582 16.94 3.11 -31.23
CA TYR A 582 17.63 3.86 -30.19
C TYR A 582 16.74 4.19 -28.97
N TYR A 583 15.55 3.58 -28.87
CA TYR A 583 14.66 3.74 -27.71
C TYR A 583 15.14 2.97 -26.46
N GLY A 584 14.96 3.59 -25.29
CA GLY A 584 15.28 3.00 -23.99
C GLY A 584 16.78 2.89 -23.72
N ASN A 585 17.15 2.31 -22.57
CA ASN A 585 18.56 2.18 -22.18
C ASN A 585 19.38 1.34 -23.18
N ASN A 586 18.82 0.23 -23.68
CA ASN A 586 19.48 -0.61 -24.70
C ASN A 586 19.72 0.18 -25.98
N GLY A 587 18.67 0.81 -26.52
CA GLY A 587 18.80 1.61 -27.73
C GLY A 587 19.75 2.80 -27.56
N THR A 588 19.81 3.40 -26.37
CA THR A 588 20.75 4.50 -26.08
C THR A 588 22.21 4.04 -26.12
N LEU A 589 22.52 2.82 -25.66
CA LEU A 589 23.86 2.23 -25.79
C LEU A 589 24.21 1.92 -27.26
N SER A 590 23.25 1.40 -28.03
CA SER A 590 23.41 1.23 -29.49
C SER A 590 23.64 2.57 -30.19
N CYS A 591 22.92 3.62 -29.77
CA CYS A 591 23.09 4.97 -30.25
C CYS A 591 24.50 5.51 -29.92
N LEU A 592 25.03 5.25 -28.73
CA LEU A 592 26.40 5.64 -28.36
C LEU A 592 27.45 4.92 -29.22
N ALA A 593 27.21 3.66 -29.58
CA ALA A 593 28.12 2.88 -30.42
C ALA A 593 28.14 3.38 -31.88
N ASP A 594 27.08 4.05 -32.35
CA ASP A 594 27.02 4.65 -33.68
C ASP A 594 28.16 5.66 -33.87
N PRO A 595 29.00 5.54 -34.91
CA PRO A 595 30.14 6.45 -35.13
C PRO A 595 29.75 7.92 -35.26
N THR A 596 28.50 8.23 -35.63
CA THR A 596 28.00 9.59 -35.84
C THR A 596 27.58 10.31 -34.56
N THR A 597 27.50 9.62 -33.42
CA THR A 597 27.12 10.20 -32.12
C THR A 597 28.35 10.39 -31.22
N SER A 598 28.23 11.20 -30.18
CA SER A 598 29.37 11.53 -29.30
C SER A 598 29.13 11.23 -27.83
N VAL A 599 27.88 11.30 -27.37
CA VAL A 599 27.53 11.17 -25.96
C VAL A 599 26.19 10.48 -25.78
N ALA A 600 26.06 9.71 -24.71
CA ALA A 600 24.82 9.13 -24.25
C ALA A 600 24.57 9.42 -22.79
N PHE A 601 23.34 9.77 -22.46
CA PHE A 601 22.89 10.01 -21.09
C PHE A 601 21.89 8.92 -20.73
N LEU A 602 22.22 8.03 -19.80
CA LEU A 602 21.32 6.93 -19.44
C LEU A 602 21.41 6.54 -17.97
N GLN A 603 20.41 5.75 -17.59
CA GLN A 603 20.34 5.09 -16.29
C GLN A 603 21.33 3.92 -16.22
N VAL A 604 22.13 3.83 -15.16
CA VAL A 604 23.20 2.81 -15.03
C VAL A 604 22.74 1.49 -14.42
N GLN A 605 21.47 1.37 -14.02
CA GLN A 605 20.87 0.14 -13.53
C GLN A 605 21.00 -0.96 -14.59
N ASN A 606 21.52 -2.12 -14.20
CA ASN A 606 21.71 -3.29 -15.06
C ASN A 606 22.52 -3.02 -16.34
N ILE A 607 23.33 -1.95 -16.40
CA ILE A 607 24.05 -1.53 -17.60
C ILE A 607 24.97 -2.61 -18.17
N GLN A 608 25.59 -3.43 -17.31
CA GLN A 608 26.42 -4.54 -17.76
C GLN A 608 25.62 -5.62 -18.49
N ALA A 609 24.41 -5.92 -18.02
CA ALA A 609 23.52 -6.87 -18.69
C ALA A 609 23.08 -6.33 -20.06
N HIS A 610 22.78 -5.04 -20.15
CA HIS A 610 22.47 -4.37 -21.41
C HIS A 610 23.63 -4.41 -22.41
N LEU A 611 24.86 -4.13 -21.97
CA LEU A 611 26.06 -4.26 -22.81
C LEU A 611 26.26 -5.68 -23.35
N ASN A 612 26.12 -6.68 -22.47
CA ASN A 612 26.27 -8.09 -22.84
C ASN A 612 25.22 -8.51 -23.88
N GLN A 613 23.97 -8.05 -23.74
CA GLN A 613 22.91 -8.31 -24.72
C GLN A 613 23.21 -7.70 -26.10
N LEU A 614 23.91 -6.57 -26.13
CA LEU A 614 24.27 -5.86 -27.36
C LEU A 614 25.64 -6.29 -27.94
N GLY A 615 26.39 -7.15 -27.24
CA GLY A 615 27.75 -7.52 -27.63
C GLY A 615 28.74 -6.34 -27.58
N LEU A 616 28.50 -5.34 -26.74
CA LEU A 616 29.36 -4.16 -26.60
C LEU A 616 30.34 -4.35 -25.43
N ASP A 617 31.61 -4.03 -25.65
CA ASP A 617 32.61 -3.96 -24.58
C ASP A 617 32.52 -2.62 -23.84
N GLY A 618 32.28 -2.64 -22.53
CA GLY A 618 32.23 -1.42 -21.72
C GLY A 618 33.52 -0.60 -21.75
N SER A 619 34.68 -1.22 -22.01
CA SER A 619 35.99 -0.55 -22.07
C SER A 619 36.09 0.52 -23.17
N GLN A 620 35.23 0.43 -24.20
CA GLN A 620 35.16 1.38 -25.29
C GLN A 620 34.52 2.73 -24.89
N PHE A 621 33.98 2.82 -23.67
CA PHE A 621 33.29 3.99 -23.14
C PHE A 621 33.98 4.53 -21.90
N ARG A 622 33.73 5.80 -21.60
CA ARG A 622 34.17 6.48 -20.39
C ARG A 622 33.13 7.46 -19.91
N ALA A 623 32.93 7.53 -18.60
CA ALA A 623 31.94 8.44 -18.03
C ALA A 623 32.45 9.89 -17.99
N LEU A 624 31.56 10.82 -18.31
CA LEU A 624 31.74 12.25 -18.11
C LEU A 624 30.98 12.67 -16.84
N CYS A 625 31.72 13.04 -15.81
CA CYS A 625 31.21 13.20 -14.47
C CYS A 625 30.54 14.57 -14.26
N ARG A 626 29.56 14.63 -13.34
CA ARG A 626 28.86 15.88 -12.98
C ARG A 626 29.80 17.01 -12.54
N ASN A 627 30.97 16.69 -12.00
CA ASN A 627 32.01 17.64 -11.61
C ASN A 627 32.76 18.29 -12.82
N ASN A 628 32.38 17.96 -14.07
CA ASN A 628 32.99 18.38 -15.33
C ASN A 628 34.38 17.77 -15.61
N THR A 629 34.64 16.57 -15.07
CA THR A 629 35.84 15.78 -15.37
C THR A 629 35.48 14.44 -16.00
N LEU A 630 36.44 13.79 -16.65
CA LEU A 630 36.31 12.38 -17.02
C LEU A 630 36.45 11.47 -15.79
N ALA A 631 35.79 10.32 -15.79
CA ALA A 631 36.01 9.28 -14.80
C ALA A 631 37.46 8.81 -14.83
N ALA A 632 37.99 8.38 -13.67
CA ALA A 632 39.39 7.96 -13.55
C ALA A 632 39.71 6.74 -14.43
N THR A 633 38.77 5.80 -14.53
CA THR A 633 38.89 4.57 -15.32
C THR A 633 37.95 4.58 -16.51
N THR A 634 38.29 3.83 -17.55
CA THR A 634 37.36 3.45 -18.62
C THR A 634 36.33 2.46 -18.12
N GLY A 635 35.22 2.29 -18.84
CA GLY A 635 34.13 1.41 -18.47
C GLY A 635 32.82 2.13 -18.14
N VAL A 636 31.82 1.33 -17.80
CA VAL A 636 30.47 1.77 -17.45
C VAL A 636 30.13 1.70 -15.95
N ASN A 637 31.10 1.28 -15.14
CA ASN A 637 30.97 1.30 -13.69
C ASN A 637 31.27 2.70 -13.18
N VAL A 638 30.25 3.38 -12.65
CA VAL A 638 30.31 4.80 -12.27
C VAL A 638 30.08 4.94 -10.78
N ASP A 639 31.02 5.60 -10.10
CA ASP A 639 30.89 6.01 -8.70
C ASP A 639 29.80 7.05 -8.53
N ASN A 640 29.16 7.09 -7.35
CA ASN A 640 28.08 8.03 -7.09
C ASN A 640 28.49 9.49 -7.28
N ASN A 641 29.75 9.85 -7.01
CA ASN A 641 30.28 11.20 -7.19
C ASN A 641 30.40 11.62 -8.67
N CYS A 642 30.36 10.67 -9.60
CA CYS A 642 30.43 10.93 -11.04
C CYS A 642 29.03 10.97 -11.70
N LEU A 643 27.98 10.51 -11.01
CA LEU A 643 26.61 10.53 -11.52
C LEU A 643 26.10 11.95 -11.73
N LEU A 644 25.31 12.14 -12.78
CA LEU A 644 24.56 13.36 -13.03
C LEU A 644 23.38 13.49 -12.07
N ALA A 645 22.71 12.37 -11.78
CA ALA A 645 21.60 12.32 -10.85
C ALA A 645 21.60 11.00 -10.07
N TYR A 646 21.26 11.10 -8.79
CA TYR A 646 21.00 10.00 -7.88
C TYR A 646 19.71 10.29 -7.13
N VAL A 647 18.62 9.63 -7.53
CA VAL A 647 17.25 10.03 -7.18
C VAL A 647 16.35 8.82 -6.90
N VAL A 648 15.19 9.05 -6.28
CA VAL A 648 14.14 8.04 -6.16
C VAL A 648 13.69 7.56 -7.54
N ASP A 649 13.18 6.35 -7.61
CA ASP A 649 12.93 5.68 -8.88
C ASP A 649 11.45 5.70 -9.34
N ALA A 650 10.56 6.21 -8.48
CA ALA A 650 9.16 6.46 -8.75
C ALA A 650 8.55 7.50 -7.79
N GLU A 651 7.41 8.05 -8.19
CA GLU A 651 6.58 8.98 -7.43
C GLU A 651 5.09 8.67 -7.65
N VAL A 652 4.24 9.07 -6.71
CA VAL A 652 2.79 9.07 -6.91
C VAL A 652 2.38 10.48 -7.29
N VAL A 653 1.69 10.63 -8.43
CA VAL A 653 1.25 11.93 -8.95
C VAL A 653 -0.26 12.06 -8.88
N THR A 654 -0.71 13.30 -8.65
CA THR A 654 -2.12 13.72 -8.63
C THR A 654 -2.27 15.06 -9.34
N ARG A 655 -3.51 15.52 -9.52
CA ARG A 655 -3.78 16.85 -10.07
C ARG A 655 -3.28 17.95 -9.14
N ARG A 656 -2.71 19.01 -9.73
CA ARG A 656 -2.33 20.21 -8.98
C ARG A 656 -3.55 20.84 -8.30
N ASN A 657 -3.37 21.28 -7.06
CA ASN A 657 -4.39 21.98 -6.27
C ASN A 657 -5.69 21.19 -6.08
N ASP A 658 -5.65 19.85 -6.15
CA ASP A 658 -6.81 19.03 -5.86
C ASP A 658 -7.18 19.19 -4.36
N PRO A 659 -8.41 19.62 -4.02
CA PRO A 659 -8.85 19.77 -2.63
C PRO A 659 -8.85 18.45 -1.85
N LEU A 660 -8.74 17.30 -2.51
CA LEU A 660 -8.68 15.97 -1.92
C LEU A 660 -7.24 15.42 -1.81
N THR A 661 -6.23 16.23 -2.12
CA THR A 661 -4.81 15.82 -2.02
C THR A 661 -4.44 15.34 -0.63
N ASN A 662 -4.90 16.02 0.43
CA ASN A 662 -4.61 15.62 1.82
C ASN A 662 -5.25 14.27 2.15
N ALA A 663 -6.50 14.05 1.74
CA ALA A 663 -7.18 12.77 1.93
C ALA A 663 -6.48 11.63 1.17
N LEU A 664 -6.00 11.89 -0.05
CA LEU A 664 -5.20 10.94 -0.81
C LEU A 664 -3.85 10.65 -0.12
N ALA A 665 -3.17 11.67 0.40
CA ALA A 665 -1.90 11.49 1.10
C ALA A 665 -2.05 10.57 2.31
N ILE A 666 -3.11 10.75 3.11
CA ILE A 666 -3.39 9.90 4.26
C ILE A 666 -3.84 8.50 3.85
N LEU A 667 -4.63 8.34 2.77
CA LEU A 667 -4.94 7.02 2.22
C LEU A 667 -3.67 6.26 1.87
N LEU A 668 -2.71 6.91 1.18
CA LEU A 668 -1.43 6.30 0.82
C LEU A 668 -0.60 5.90 2.05
N GLU A 669 -0.60 6.71 3.11
CA GLU A 669 0.07 6.35 4.38
C GLU A 669 -0.60 5.16 5.07
N ASN A 670 -1.93 5.08 5.06
CA ASN A 670 -2.65 3.92 5.58
C ASN A 670 -2.35 2.66 4.75
N LEU A 671 -2.30 2.75 3.42
CA LEU A 671 -1.93 1.62 2.57
C LEU A 671 -0.50 1.13 2.87
N ASP A 672 0.44 2.04 3.09
CA ASP A 672 1.81 1.70 3.48
C ASP A 672 1.86 1.04 4.87
N LEU A 673 1.10 1.55 5.85
CA LEU A 673 1.01 0.96 7.19
C LEU A 673 0.47 -0.48 7.19
N TYR A 674 -0.61 -0.74 6.44
CA TYR A 674 -1.30 -2.03 6.49
C TYR A 674 -0.83 -3.05 5.45
N PHE A 675 -0.29 -2.59 4.31
CA PHE A 675 0.10 -3.45 3.18
C PHE A 675 1.53 -3.20 2.67
N GLY A 676 2.23 -2.18 3.18
CA GLY A 676 3.63 -1.92 2.87
C GLY A 676 4.59 -2.85 3.60
N TYR A 677 5.89 -2.54 3.52
CA TYR A 677 6.95 -3.40 4.05
C TYR A 677 6.94 -3.51 5.59
N ILE A 678 6.52 -2.46 6.31
CA ILE A 678 6.57 -2.40 7.79
C ILE A 678 5.32 -3.06 8.43
N ALA A 679 4.34 -3.48 7.63
CA ALA A 679 3.13 -4.14 8.12
C ALA A 679 3.43 -5.40 8.97
N GLU A 680 4.60 -6.02 8.75
CA GLU A 680 5.13 -7.17 9.52
C GLU A 680 5.26 -6.93 11.04
N SER A 681 5.19 -5.68 11.52
CA SER A 681 5.37 -5.32 12.94
C SER A 681 4.13 -5.53 13.85
N GLY A 682 3.19 -6.39 13.45
CA GLY A 682 2.01 -6.76 14.26
C GLY A 682 0.68 -6.11 13.84
N ALA A 683 0.70 -5.30 12.76
CA ALA A 683 -0.47 -4.63 12.20
C ALA A 683 -1.14 -5.40 11.03
N GLN A 684 -0.47 -6.43 10.50
CA GLN A 684 -0.91 -7.12 9.29
C GLN A 684 -2.07 -8.09 9.56
N LEU A 685 -3.29 -7.55 9.55
CA LEU A 685 -4.54 -8.32 9.62
C LEU A 685 -4.85 -9.04 8.30
N ILE A 686 -4.37 -8.47 7.19
CA ILE A 686 -4.45 -9.02 5.84
C ILE A 686 -3.04 -9.01 5.25
N ASN A 687 -2.52 -10.20 4.95
CA ASN A 687 -1.25 -10.38 4.27
C ASN A 687 -1.44 -10.15 2.77
N LEU A 688 -1.38 -8.86 2.40
CA LEU A 688 -1.26 -8.34 1.05
C LEU A 688 -0.01 -7.47 1.03
N GLU A 689 0.94 -7.78 0.16
CA GLU A 689 2.18 -7.02 0.03
C GLU A 689 2.10 -6.09 -1.19
N ILE A 690 1.81 -4.81 -0.96
CA ILE A 690 1.49 -3.86 -2.04
C ILE A 690 2.70 -3.54 -2.92
N PHE A 691 3.91 -3.64 -2.37
CA PHE A 691 5.17 -3.39 -3.07
C PHE A 691 5.80 -4.65 -3.68
N SER A 692 5.31 -5.85 -3.36
CA SER A 692 5.89 -7.11 -3.85
C SER A 692 5.31 -7.53 -5.21
N PRO A 693 5.96 -8.49 -5.91
CA PRO A 693 5.38 -9.14 -7.08
C PRO A 693 3.98 -9.69 -6.79
N PHE A 694 3.13 -9.71 -7.81
CA PHE A 694 1.77 -10.23 -7.72
C PHE A 694 1.52 -11.20 -8.86
N ASP A 695 1.09 -12.41 -8.53
CA ASP A 695 0.99 -13.54 -9.47
C ASP A 695 2.29 -13.78 -10.28
N GLY A 696 3.43 -13.68 -9.60
CA GLY A 696 4.77 -13.86 -10.19
C GLY A 696 5.22 -12.73 -11.12
N VAL A 697 4.47 -11.62 -11.20
CA VAL A 697 4.81 -10.46 -12.02
C VAL A 697 5.24 -9.29 -11.14
N SER A 698 6.45 -8.80 -11.40
CA SER A 698 7.08 -7.65 -10.75
C SER A 698 6.51 -6.31 -11.19
N ASP A 699 6.75 -5.27 -10.38
CA ASP A 699 6.52 -3.86 -10.68
C ASP A 699 5.05 -3.51 -11.01
N LEU A 700 4.10 -4.15 -10.33
CA LEU A 700 2.65 -3.88 -10.46
C LEU A 700 2.19 -2.89 -9.39
N LEU A 701 1.57 -1.76 -9.82
CA LEU A 701 1.15 -0.60 -9.01
C LEU A 701 2.30 0.21 -8.41
N PHE A 702 3.31 -0.46 -7.87
CA PHE A 702 4.56 0.12 -7.43
C PHE A 702 5.69 -0.77 -7.93
N LYS A 703 6.90 -0.20 -7.97
CA LYS A 703 8.09 -1.01 -8.22
C LYS A 703 8.43 -1.88 -7.01
N ASP A 704 9.04 -3.03 -7.28
CA ASP A 704 9.48 -3.98 -6.24
C ASP A 704 10.62 -3.41 -5.36
N THR A 705 11.25 -2.32 -5.82
CA THR A 705 12.27 -1.56 -5.08
C THR A 705 11.71 -0.69 -3.96
N ALA A 706 10.38 -0.55 -3.89
CA ALA A 706 9.70 0.25 -2.89
C ALA A 706 9.70 -0.43 -1.52
N ILE A 707 10.07 0.32 -0.49
CA ILE A 707 10.00 -0.12 0.92
C ILE A 707 9.09 0.76 1.77
N GLY A 708 8.44 1.75 1.15
CA GLY A 708 7.55 2.71 1.81
C GLY A 708 7.31 3.94 0.97
N LEU A 709 6.55 4.89 1.51
CA LEU A 709 6.22 6.17 0.88
C LEU A 709 6.71 7.35 1.74
N THR A 710 7.05 8.47 1.10
CA THR A 710 7.52 9.67 1.80
C THR A 710 7.00 10.95 1.18
N GLU A 711 7.02 12.02 1.97
CA GLU A 711 6.60 13.35 1.50
C GLU A 711 7.55 13.89 0.41
N PRO A 712 6.99 14.47 -0.67
CA PRO A 712 7.78 15.16 -1.68
C PRO A 712 8.29 16.50 -1.11
N SER A 713 9.50 16.50 -0.55
CA SER A 713 10.09 17.69 0.07
C SER A 713 11.53 17.92 -0.35
N ALA A 714 11.84 19.16 -0.74
CA ALA A 714 13.19 19.66 -0.98
C ALA A 714 14.03 19.81 0.30
N THR A 715 13.44 19.64 1.48
CA THR A 715 14.16 19.62 2.78
C THR A 715 14.27 18.21 3.36
N SER A 716 13.95 17.18 2.58
CA SER A 716 14.02 15.79 3.01
C SER A 716 15.44 15.42 3.47
N SER A 717 15.51 14.68 4.59
CA SER A 717 16.76 14.07 5.08
C SER A 717 17.18 12.87 4.24
N ASN A 718 16.28 12.34 3.39
CA ASN A 718 16.58 11.33 2.40
C ASN A 718 17.17 12.00 1.15
N GLU A 719 18.49 11.86 0.94
CA GLU A 719 19.22 12.49 -0.17
C GLU A 719 18.61 12.20 -1.54
N PRO A 720 18.37 10.95 -1.98
CA PRO A 720 17.69 10.66 -3.24
C PRO A 720 16.34 11.36 -3.43
N ALA A 721 15.53 11.45 -2.38
CA ALA A 721 14.24 12.14 -2.45
C ALA A 721 14.41 13.65 -2.62
N ARG A 722 15.34 14.24 -1.86
CA ARG A 722 15.70 15.66 -1.99
C ARG A 722 16.26 15.98 -3.37
N ASN A 723 17.23 15.19 -3.85
CA ASN A 723 17.84 15.35 -5.17
C ASN A 723 16.78 15.28 -6.29
N TYR A 724 15.76 14.41 -6.15
CA TYR A 724 14.66 14.32 -7.10
C TYR A 724 13.84 15.61 -7.16
N MET A 725 13.48 16.18 -5.99
CA MET A 725 12.76 17.44 -5.92
C MET A 725 13.60 18.62 -6.44
N GLU A 726 14.89 18.65 -6.13
CA GLU A 726 15.83 19.67 -6.62
C GLU A 726 15.96 19.67 -8.15
N LEU A 727 15.87 18.50 -8.82
CA LEU A 727 15.90 18.42 -10.29
C LEU A 727 14.74 19.21 -10.94
N PHE A 728 13.60 19.30 -10.26
CA PHE A 728 12.40 19.97 -10.80
C PHE A 728 12.15 21.36 -10.22
N GLN A 729 12.91 21.80 -9.21
CA GLN A 729 12.74 23.12 -8.58
C GLN A 729 12.80 24.28 -9.59
N HIS A 730 13.67 24.18 -10.61
CA HIS A 730 13.72 25.16 -11.68
C HIS A 730 12.42 25.20 -12.51
N LEU A 731 11.84 24.04 -12.81
CA LEU A 731 10.58 23.97 -13.58
C LEU A 731 9.38 24.51 -12.80
N GLU A 732 9.38 24.38 -11.48
CA GLU A 732 8.39 25.02 -10.61
C GLU A 732 8.48 26.55 -10.72
N SER A 733 9.70 27.10 -10.72
CA SER A 733 9.93 28.54 -10.95
C SER A 733 9.47 29.02 -12.34
N CYS A 734 9.58 28.16 -13.35
CA CYS A 734 9.11 28.45 -14.72
C CYS A 734 7.59 28.47 -14.86
N THR A 735 6.88 27.69 -14.05
CA THR A 735 5.43 27.51 -14.16
C THR A 735 4.63 28.38 -13.17
N GLY A 736 5.32 29.13 -12.30
CA GLY A 736 4.68 29.91 -11.24
C GLY A 736 3.98 29.06 -10.18
N ALA A 737 4.18 27.74 -10.20
CA ALA A 737 3.64 26.81 -9.22
C ALA A 737 4.52 26.86 -7.97
N ALA A 738 3.93 27.18 -6.81
CA ALA A 738 4.65 27.08 -5.54
C ALA A 738 5.04 25.62 -5.27
N ALA A 739 6.26 25.40 -4.78
CA ALA A 739 6.74 24.07 -4.40
C ALA A 739 5.77 23.41 -3.40
N PRO A 740 5.38 22.14 -3.59
CA PRO A 740 4.62 21.40 -2.58
C PRO A 740 5.49 21.29 -1.33
N GLY A 741 5.04 21.88 -0.22
CA GLY A 741 5.78 21.87 1.06
C GLY A 741 5.85 23.22 1.76
N ILE A 742 5.57 24.33 1.07
CA ILE A 742 5.29 25.59 1.77
C ILE A 742 3.78 25.62 2.03
N ALA A 743 3.36 24.95 3.09
CA ALA A 743 2.15 25.39 3.76
C ALA A 743 2.36 26.88 4.06
N THR A 744 1.67 27.74 3.33
CA THR A 744 1.47 29.12 3.73
C THR A 744 0.79 29.03 5.08
N LYS A 745 1.58 29.03 6.16
CA LYS A 745 1.11 29.42 7.47
C LYS A 745 0.58 30.82 7.25
N ASN A 746 -0.73 30.92 7.03
CA ASN A 746 -1.46 32.17 7.18
C ASN A 746 -1.29 32.55 8.66
N PHE A 747 -0.16 33.17 8.98
CA PHE A 747 -0.09 34.10 10.08
C PHE A 747 -1.05 35.21 9.68
N TYR A 748 -2.32 35.04 10.01
CA TYR A 748 -3.18 36.18 10.28
C TYR A 748 -2.43 36.99 11.33
N SER A 749 -1.75 38.03 10.86
CA SER A 749 -0.98 38.93 11.67
C SER A 749 -1.92 39.45 12.76
N ILE A 750 -1.61 39.16 14.02
CA ILE A 750 -2.32 39.65 15.21
C ILE A 750 -2.46 41.19 15.14
N PHE A 751 -1.65 41.86 14.32
CA PHE A 751 -1.73 43.28 14.02
C PHE A 751 -3.03 43.72 13.30
N THR A 752 -3.66 42.90 12.46
CA THR A 752 -4.91 43.29 11.77
C THR A 752 -6.14 43.19 12.67
N ILE A 753 -6.16 42.26 13.65
CA ILE A 753 -7.24 42.16 14.64
C ILE A 753 -7.16 43.32 15.65
N VAL A 754 -5.95 43.73 16.05
CA VAL A 754 -5.77 44.90 16.93
C VAL A 754 -6.15 46.21 16.21
N LEU A 755 -5.83 46.38 14.92
CA LEU A 755 -6.24 47.57 14.17
C LEU A 755 -7.77 47.67 14.01
N MET A 756 -8.48 46.57 13.72
CA MET A 756 -9.95 46.60 13.61
C MET A 756 -10.67 46.87 14.95
N SER A 757 -10.05 46.50 16.08
CA SER A 757 -10.58 46.82 17.42
C SER A 757 -10.38 48.30 17.82
N LEU A 758 -9.43 49.00 17.20
CA LEU A 758 -9.17 50.43 17.45
C LEU A 758 -10.06 51.36 16.60
N PHE A 759 -10.51 50.91 15.42
CA PHE A 759 -11.40 51.69 14.55
C PHE A 759 -12.89 51.58 14.90
N THR A 760 -13.30 50.62 15.73
CA THR A 760 -14.70 50.49 16.20
C THR A 760 -15.02 51.33 17.45
N ARG A 761 -14.04 52.05 18.02
CA ARG A 761 -14.24 52.95 19.18
C ARG A 761 -14.40 54.45 18.85
N PHE A 762 -14.41 54.84 17.58
CA PHE A 762 -14.48 56.26 17.17
C PHE A 762 -15.60 56.62 16.20
N VAL A 763 -16.69 55.84 16.15
CA VAL A 763 -17.91 56.26 15.46
C VAL A 763 -19.12 55.90 16.32
N VAL A 764 -19.99 56.90 16.49
CA VAL A 764 -21.30 56.92 17.18
C VAL A 764 -21.30 57.48 18.62
N TYR A 765 -21.57 58.81 18.65
CA TYR A 765 -22.03 59.74 19.70
C TYR A 765 -21.17 60.03 20.92
#